data_AF-A0A101L5D7-F1
#
_entry.id   AF-A0A101L5D7-F1
#
_cell.length_a   1.000
_cell.length_b   1.000
_cell.length_c   1.000
_cell.angle_alpha   90.00
_cell.angle_beta   90.00
_cell.angle_gamma   90.00
#
_symmetry.space_group_name_H-M   'P 1'
#
loop_
_entity.id
_entity.type
_entity.pdbx_description
1 polymer ?
#
loop_
_entity_poly.entity_id
_entity_poly.type
_entity_poly.pdbx_seq_one_letter_code
_entity_poly.pdbx_strand_id
1 'polypeptide(L)'
;MQIPAPFEYLRPPVVDTAPAGGSRPRRAQRVLFASAEAYPFVKVGGLADVSGALPKRLAELGFDVRLVIPGYRGLGGTPVLAFEVPLGPVAERVEVRRLQPLGSVEVLALCIPGWFERDVPYSYQDDDVLPFVLFAKAVTALAVQDAWRPDVIHCNDWHCGLVAQDAREGRYRRELARTGIVFTIHNAAYQGRVGAATERLIGLPPAGTLLERGIAFADRVSTVSPSYLKEIRTPALGAGMDDLLRARGDTAKGILNGIDYEEFNPRRDPWIATRYDRSHAAGKAVNKEVLQRISNLEPVPDRPLFGMVARLVSQKGVGLLSAALDQIVARGAQVVVVGEGAPRYRRALQAAVPRLPGSVAYHPTSRESLARQVYAGADFFLAPSVFEPCGLTPLIALRYGTIPVVRRTGGLADTVSDYAEDPESGLGFVFVQRRVASLLSAVDSALAVYRRVPEWRRLQQRVMAADFSWCGPAWEYAALYEEAVRSRREPDAGREPDVGASARPDVQPVRSRPRPAPLPLALVHHANQYLVTDGYQDREGLTSIVAGYAELLKLHEKYRTPVALHLSGTMVEAAAWHHPWFLAEVRRLRDAGLVSLIGGTYSENVLTSFDREYNRRQLQELFWLYQRHLGCAPQDLEICWIPERVWDTDRLAGILTDPSLPNGGYRYVLLDDRLLYPTDGDHGGDRADFDGADPASPPPADALRPYCIAGGHGMEVVPMSTRLRYWIPPDDRKRWRSLSRAAELPTAPGDDTVLVYADDMEKSAGVGPWHPSALGRYEDFLRWLATQPTLVPVDLPSWLRQRRRVPGVRVVERGTFVELAQDWHAGEDYRGWDQDRAWRPYQDYLARARRAVAVAERAGAEPRLTALAWKHLLASGYETAWHDTDLPGRPPAAWAKAVASHGRAAGVLAAAARWFGSRDRLLGAELADIDDDGTEELVLRNEHLFAVAAPDCGGRLVYLACRGPDGGVLVIGNPTDDWNRQEEMNRYMDVPGNHPGALADCGGVHDRYVAGISGGDGEVRVELTNVQMGSPLQGLRKQILLEPGSPALLVAYHLPAAASGITVETCLSPDYYRLLRHGPAGLQRHGGRWWRGARNHGAAVWIALADDEATAWCDSAGPDPGHGVMVRLRGGARSFHLLLGVGDVDDADAARILRAGRERLAGPAARDRVGGRK
;
A
#
# COMPACT_ATOMS: atom_id res chain seq x y z
N MET A 1 -23.20 -7.62 3.88
CA MET A 1 -23.53 -7.84 2.46
C MET A 1 -22.68 -6.87 1.67
N GLN A 2 -21.73 -7.42 0.89
CA GLN A 2 -20.92 -6.83 -0.18
C GLN A 2 -20.34 -5.41 0.01
N ILE A 3 -19.09 -5.46 0.48
CA ILE A 3 -17.99 -4.49 0.47
C ILE A 3 -17.73 -3.96 -0.95
N PRO A 4 -17.25 -2.71 -1.12
CA PRO A 4 -16.34 -2.41 -2.21
C PRO A 4 -15.02 -1.72 -1.77
N ALA A 5 -13.99 -2.05 -2.56
CA ALA A 5 -12.57 -1.88 -2.37
C ALA A 5 -11.98 -0.50 -2.74
N PRO A 6 -10.73 -0.21 -2.28
CA PRO A 6 -10.07 1.10 -2.18
C PRO A 6 -8.92 1.30 -3.20
N PHE A 7 -8.02 2.29 -2.97
CA PHE A 7 -6.58 2.40 -3.32
C PHE A 7 -6.14 3.78 -3.91
N GLU A 8 -4.87 4.18 -3.68
CA GLU A 8 -4.47 5.62 -3.68
C GLU A 8 -3.21 6.06 -2.90
N TYR A 9 -2.10 5.32 -2.75
CA TYR A 9 -0.70 5.83 -2.91
C TYR A 9 0.36 5.06 -2.09
N LEU A 10 1.26 4.37 -2.79
CA LEU A 10 2.67 4.18 -2.40
C LEU A 10 3.53 4.91 -3.46
N ARG A 11 4.36 5.86 -3.04
CA ARG A 11 5.59 6.23 -3.76
C ARG A 11 6.76 5.72 -2.93
N PRO A 12 7.77 5.08 -3.54
CA PRO A 12 8.96 4.61 -2.82
C PRO A 12 9.91 5.77 -2.50
N PRO A 13 10.62 5.77 -1.36
CA PRO A 13 11.72 6.69 -1.12
C PRO A 13 12.97 6.27 -1.91
N VAL A 14 13.74 7.28 -2.30
CA VAL A 14 15.01 7.20 -3.03
C VAL A 14 16.10 6.79 -2.05
N VAL A 15 16.82 5.70 -2.34
CA VAL A 15 17.98 5.26 -1.56
C VAL A 15 19.18 6.14 -1.90
N ASP A 16 19.67 6.90 -0.92
CA ASP A 16 20.98 7.53 -0.97
C ASP A 16 21.97 6.62 -0.23
N THR A 17 23.01 6.13 -0.91
CA THR A 17 24.05 5.28 -0.30
C THR A 17 25.39 6.01 -0.26
N ALA A 18 25.95 6.15 0.94
CA ALA A 18 27.35 5.77 1.21
C ALA A 18 27.60 5.58 2.73
N PRO A 19 28.14 4.43 3.19
CA PRO A 19 28.52 4.19 4.58
C PRO A 19 30.01 4.46 4.84
N ALA A 20 30.36 4.89 6.05
CA ALA A 20 31.74 5.02 6.51
C ALA A 20 32.12 3.93 7.54
N GLY A 21 32.87 2.92 7.07
CA GLY A 21 33.98 2.27 7.79
C GLY A 21 33.69 1.04 8.66
N GLY A 22 34.12 -0.17 8.21
CA GLY A 22 34.43 -1.24 9.17
C GLY A 22 34.45 -2.70 8.73
N SER A 23 33.98 -3.08 7.53
CA SER A 23 34.22 -4.41 6.95
C SER A 23 34.60 -4.26 5.48
N ARG A 24 35.47 -5.11 4.94
CA ARG A 24 35.88 -4.99 3.53
C ARG A 24 34.62 -4.99 2.66
N PRO A 25 34.35 -3.93 1.87
CA PRO A 25 33.08 -3.74 1.22
C PRO A 25 32.78 -4.93 0.30
N ARG A 26 31.61 -5.55 0.47
CA ARG A 26 31.09 -6.47 -0.56
C ARG A 26 30.89 -5.63 -1.82
N ARG A 27 31.74 -5.87 -2.82
CA ARG A 27 31.65 -5.19 -4.12
C ARG A 27 30.26 -5.44 -4.71
N ALA A 28 29.58 -4.36 -5.11
CA ALA A 28 28.33 -4.44 -5.88
C ALA A 28 28.50 -5.41 -7.06
N GLN A 29 27.53 -6.30 -7.28
CA GLN A 29 27.58 -7.24 -8.38
C GLN A 29 27.50 -6.49 -9.70
N ARG A 30 28.40 -6.82 -10.63
CA ARG A 30 28.58 -6.07 -11.87
C ARG A 30 27.85 -6.71 -13.03
N VAL A 31 27.00 -5.94 -13.71
CA VAL A 31 26.18 -6.42 -14.82
C VAL A 31 26.52 -5.65 -16.08
N LEU A 32 27.09 -6.34 -17.08
CA LEU A 32 27.21 -5.81 -18.43
C LEU A 32 25.94 -6.16 -19.20
N PHE A 33 25.06 -5.18 -19.36
CA PHE A 33 23.80 -5.33 -20.07
C PHE A 33 24.01 -5.00 -21.55
N ALA A 34 23.96 -6.00 -22.43
CA ALA A 34 24.18 -5.84 -23.86
C ALA A 34 22.85 -5.87 -24.62
N SER A 35 22.63 -4.85 -25.46
CA SER A 35 21.44 -4.74 -26.30
C SER A 35 21.75 -4.06 -27.63
N ALA A 36 20.99 -4.38 -28.67
CA ALA A 36 21.05 -3.64 -29.94
C ALA A 36 20.34 -2.29 -29.86
N GLU A 37 19.44 -2.08 -28.90
CA GLU A 37 18.69 -0.84 -28.78
C GLU A 37 18.40 -0.45 -27.33
N ALA A 38 18.35 0.85 -27.06
CA ALA A 38 18.02 1.41 -25.76
C ALA A 38 17.50 2.85 -25.90
N TYR A 39 16.31 3.09 -25.37
CA TYR A 39 15.72 4.44 -25.32
C TYR A 39 16.45 5.29 -24.25
N PRO A 40 16.77 6.57 -24.51
CA PRO A 40 16.37 7.40 -25.66
C PRO A 40 17.37 7.43 -26.82
N PHE A 41 18.45 6.65 -26.77
CA PHE A 41 19.53 6.71 -27.77
C PHE A 41 19.09 6.16 -29.13
N VAL A 42 18.45 4.99 -29.14
CA VAL A 42 18.03 4.30 -30.35
C VAL A 42 16.83 3.41 -30.06
N LYS A 43 15.82 3.44 -30.94
CA LYS A 43 14.58 2.67 -30.79
C LYS A 43 14.09 2.15 -32.14
N VAL A 44 14.06 0.82 -32.29
CA VAL A 44 13.44 0.10 -33.42
C VAL A 44 12.19 -0.65 -32.93
N GLY A 45 12.25 -1.24 -31.73
CA GLY A 45 11.16 -1.99 -31.14
C GLY A 45 10.99 -1.77 -29.63
N GLY A 46 10.29 -2.71 -28.99
CA GLY A 46 10.06 -2.69 -27.54
C GLY A 46 11.27 -3.12 -26.71
N LEU A 47 12.31 -3.69 -27.35
CA LEU A 47 13.56 -4.01 -26.66
C LEU A 47 14.27 -2.72 -26.20
N ALA A 48 14.09 -1.61 -26.92
CA ALA A 48 14.62 -0.30 -26.53
C ALA A 48 14.03 0.19 -25.21
N ASP A 49 12.72 -0.02 -25.00
CA ASP A 49 12.03 0.36 -23.78
C ASP A 49 12.49 -0.52 -22.60
N VAL A 50 12.69 -1.82 -22.82
CA VAL A 50 13.26 -2.73 -21.80
C VAL A 50 14.70 -2.32 -21.43
N SER A 51 15.53 -2.08 -22.44
CA SER A 51 16.95 -1.76 -22.24
C SER A 51 17.17 -0.35 -21.69
N GLY A 52 16.19 0.54 -21.84
CA GLY A 52 16.20 1.86 -21.20
C GLY A 52 15.75 1.83 -19.73
N ALA A 53 14.98 0.83 -19.31
CA ALA A 53 14.31 0.80 -18.01
C ALA A 53 14.85 -0.25 -17.03
N LEU A 54 15.02 -1.49 -17.46
CA LEU A 54 15.50 -2.58 -16.60
C LEU A 54 16.91 -2.30 -16.03
N PRO A 55 17.89 -1.77 -16.79
CA PRO A 55 19.19 -1.40 -16.23
C PRO A 55 19.09 -0.35 -15.12
N LYS A 56 18.24 0.67 -15.28
CA LYS A 56 18.02 1.70 -14.24
C LYS A 56 17.50 1.06 -12.97
N ARG A 57 16.47 0.21 -13.11
CA ARG A 57 15.89 -0.47 -11.95
C ARG A 57 16.85 -1.43 -11.27
N LEU A 58 17.70 -2.12 -12.03
CA LEU A 58 18.77 -2.95 -11.47
C LEU A 58 19.80 -2.11 -10.70
N ALA A 59 20.17 -0.93 -11.22
CA ALA A 59 21.08 -0.03 -10.50
C ALA A 59 20.48 0.49 -9.19
N GLU A 60 19.17 0.78 -9.16
CA GLU A 60 18.44 1.11 -7.94
C GLU A 60 18.40 -0.05 -6.92
N LEU A 61 18.49 -1.30 -7.39
CA LEU A 61 18.65 -2.49 -6.53
C LEU A 61 20.10 -2.71 -6.06
N GLY A 62 21.02 -1.77 -6.33
CA GLY A 62 22.41 -1.83 -5.88
C GLY A 62 23.36 -2.60 -6.80
N PHE A 63 22.93 -2.96 -8.02
CA PHE A 63 23.84 -3.50 -9.03
C PHE A 63 24.68 -2.39 -9.66
N ASP A 64 25.96 -2.69 -9.92
CA ASP A 64 26.82 -1.83 -10.74
C ASP A 64 26.56 -2.21 -12.20
N VAL A 65 25.74 -1.43 -12.91
CA VAL A 65 25.25 -1.77 -14.24
C VAL A 65 25.92 -0.90 -15.30
N ARG A 66 26.42 -1.56 -16.35
CA ARG A 66 26.86 -0.91 -17.59
C ARG A 66 26.02 -1.38 -18.75
N LEU A 67 25.35 -0.46 -19.42
CA LEU A 67 24.61 -0.73 -20.64
C LEU A 67 25.53 -0.53 -21.85
N VAL A 68 25.59 -1.52 -22.74
CA VAL A 68 26.37 -1.45 -23.97
C VAL A 68 25.47 -1.63 -25.19
N ILE A 69 25.60 -0.69 -26.13
CA ILE A 69 24.88 -0.67 -27.42
C ILE A 69 25.85 -0.46 -28.60
N PRO A 70 25.46 -0.80 -29.84
CA PRO A 70 26.27 -0.47 -31.02
C PRO A 70 26.42 1.04 -31.21
N GLY A 71 27.58 1.48 -31.69
CA GLY A 71 27.86 2.88 -32.01
C GLY A 71 27.23 3.34 -33.32
N TYR A 72 25.90 3.46 -33.34
CA TYR A 72 25.14 3.94 -34.49
C TYR A 72 25.50 5.39 -34.89
N ARG A 73 25.24 5.71 -36.16
CA ARG A 73 25.38 7.07 -36.69
C ARG A 73 24.63 8.08 -35.82
N GLY A 74 25.29 9.18 -35.47
CA GLY A 74 24.68 10.28 -34.71
C GLY A 74 24.68 10.08 -33.20
N LEU A 75 25.06 8.91 -32.69
CA LEU A 75 25.37 8.74 -31.27
C LEU A 75 26.68 9.50 -30.96
N GLY A 76 26.59 10.53 -30.12
CA GLY A 76 27.74 11.33 -29.69
C GLY A 76 28.66 10.57 -28.72
N GLY A 77 29.10 11.25 -27.66
CA GLY A 77 29.86 10.66 -26.57
C GLY A 77 31.37 10.84 -26.66
N THR A 78 32.07 10.49 -25.57
CA THR A 78 33.51 10.67 -25.42
C THR A 78 34.26 9.33 -25.51
N PRO A 79 35.33 9.21 -26.31
CA PRO A 79 36.13 7.99 -26.34
C PRO A 79 36.76 7.69 -24.98
N VAL A 80 36.64 6.44 -24.50
CA VAL A 80 37.17 6.01 -23.20
C VAL A 80 38.12 4.81 -23.28
N LEU A 81 37.99 3.98 -24.32
CA LEU A 81 38.81 2.79 -24.52
C LEU A 81 38.84 2.45 -26.01
N ALA A 82 39.92 1.83 -26.50
CA ALA A 82 39.97 1.24 -27.83
C ALA A 82 40.70 -0.10 -27.78
N PHE A 83 40.22 -1.08 -28.53
CA PHE A 83 40.83 -2.41 -28.65
C PHE A 83 40.51 -3.02 -30.01
N GLU A 84 41.18 -4.12 -30.34
CA GLU A 84 40.96 -4.87 -31.58
C GLU A 84 40.16 -6.15 -31.33
N VAL A 85 39.26 -6.46 -32.25
CA VAL A 85 38.42 -7.67 -32.23
C VAL A 85 38.70 -8.49 -33.49
N PRO A 86 39.08 -9.77 -33.37
CA PRO A 86 39.33 -10.60 -34.54
C PRO A 86 38.04 -11.03 -35.23
N LEU A 87 38.03 -10.96 -36.56
CA LEU A 87 37.01 -11.50 -37.45
C LEU A 87 37.69 -12.27 -38.59
N GLY A 88 37.75 -13.60 -38.47
CA GLY A 88 38.56 -14.42 -39.36
C GLY A 88 40.04 -13.99 -39.34
N PRO A 89 40.67 -13.71 -40.50
CA PRO A 89 42.08 -13.33 -40.58
C PRO A 89 42.35 -11.84 -40.30
N VAL A 90 41.32 -11.00 -40.18
CA VAL A 90 41.45 -9.56 -39.94
C VAL A 90 41.08 -9.19 -38.51
N ALA A 91 41.58 -8.06 -38.03
CA ALA A 91 41.21 -7.48 -36.74
C ALA A 91 40.53 -6.13 -36.98
N GLU A 92 39.34 -5.96 -36.42
CA GLU A 92 38.56 -4.72 -36.49
C GLU A 92 38.83 -3.87 -35.25
N ARG A 93 39.09 -2.58 -35.45
CA ARG A 93 39.26 -1.64 -34.35
C ARG A 93 37.90 -1.24 -33.78
N VAL A 94 37.75 -1.41 -32.47
CA VAL A 94 36.58 -0.96 -31.71
C VAL A 94 36.98 0.23 -30.85
N GLU A 95 36.27 1.33 -30.99
CA GLU A 95 36.33 2.48 -30.09
C GLU A 95 35.12 2.46 -29.17
N VAL A 96 35.35 2.45 -27.86
CA VAL A 96 34.30 2.55 -26.85
C VAL A 96 34.08 4.02 -26.54
N ARG A 97 32.85 4.49 -26.75
CA ARG A 97 32.44 5.84 -26.36
C ARG A 97 31.50 5.81 -25.19
N ARG A 98 31.73 6.65 -24.19
CA ARG A 98 30.78 6.89 -23.11
C ARG A 98 29.72 7.88 -23.58
N LEU A 99 28.46 7.46 -23.52
CA LEU A 99 27.30 8.31 -23.80
C LEU A 99 26.82 9.00 -22.52
N GLN A 100 25.77 9.81 -22.64
CA GLN A 100 25.06 10.33 -21.47
C GLN A 100 24.52 9.15 -20.64
N PRO A 101 24.64 9.18 -19.30
CA PRO A 101 24.14 8.09 -18.46
C PRO A 101 22.60 8.02 -18.44
N LEU A 102 22.07 6.82 -18.14
CA LEU A 102 20.65 6.60 -17.85
C LEU A 102 20.47 6.48 -16.33
N GLY A 103 20.08 7.58 -15.68
CA GLY A 103 20.10 7.64 -14.21
C GLY A 103 21.53 7.42 -13.69
N SER A 104 21.73 6.40 -12.86
CA SER A 104 23.06 5.98 -12.37
C SER A 104 23.77 4.96 -13.29
N VAL A 105 23.15 4.53 -14.39
CA VAL A 105 23.71 3.53 -15.31
C VAL A 105 24.66 4.18 -16.31
N GLU A 106 25.91 3.68 -16.36
CA GLU A 106 26.87 4.06 -17.39
C GLU A 106 26.50 3.42 -18.74
N VAL A 107 26.43 4.23 -19.79
CA VAL A 107 26.07 3.79 -21.14
C VAL A 107 27.28 3.89 -22.06
N LEU A 108 27.61 2.80 -22.73
CA LEU A 108 28.74 2.66 -23.63
C LEU A 108 28.26 2.33 -25.05
N ALA A 109 28.77 3.06 -26.03
CA ALA A 109 28.62 2.75 -27.44
C ALA A 109 29.89 2.05 -27.96
N LEU A 110 29.73 0.90 -28.62
CA LEU A 110 30.81 0.21 -29.32
C LEU A 110 30.85 0.68 -30.77
N CYS A 111 31.69 1.69 -31.03
CA CYS A 111 31.89 2.25 -32.36
C CYS A 111 32.88 1.37 -33.13
N ILE A 112 32.38 0.68 -34.16
CA ILE A 112 33.19 -0.08 -35.11
C ILE A 112 33.11 0.67 -36.44
N PRO A 113 34.14 1.44 -36.83
CA PRO A 113 34.09 2.34 -37.99
C PRO A 113 33.54 1.65 -39.25
N GLY A 114 32.59 2.29 -39.92
CA GLY A 114 31.98 1.77 -41.16
C GLY A 114 30.92 0.67 -41.01
N TRP A 115 30.75 0.04 -39.83
CA TRP A 115 29.81 -1.09 -39.66
C TRP A 115 28.39 -0.66 -39.20
N PHE A 116 28.30 0.35 -38.32
CA PHE A 116 27.03 0.84 -37.77
C PHE A 116 26.65 2.26 -38.26
N GLU A 117 27.38 2.76 -39.26
CA GLU A 117 27.13 4.04 -39.90
C GLU A 117 26.05 3.89 -40.98
N ARG A 118 24.80 3.66 -40.58
CA ARG A 118 23.63 3.52 -41.47
C ARG A 118 22.52 4.47 -41.03
N ASP A 119 21.59 4.80 -41.94
CA ASP A 119 20.46 5.71 -41.63
C ASP A 119 19.42 5.07 -40.72
N VAL A 120 19.32 3.74 -40.76
CA VAL A 120 18.49 2.94 -39.85
C VAL A 120 19.39 1.99 -39.05
N PRO A 121 19.15 1.80 -37.74
CA PRO A 121 19.99 0.95 -36.90
C PRO A 121 20.09 -0.49 -37.42
N TYR A 122 18.95 -1.09 -37.74
CA TYR A 122 18.81 -2.34 -38.46
C TYR A 122 17.34 -2.49 -38.90
N SER A 123 17.09 -3.42 -39.82
CA SER A 123 15.73 -3.81 -40.17
C SER A 123 15.49 -5.28 -39.84
N TYR A 124 14.26 -5.62 -39.51
CA TYR A 124 13.84 -7.02 -39.31
C TYR A 124 13.83 -7.87 -40.59
N GLN A 125 14.21 -7.26 -41.73
CA GLN A 125 14.39 -7.90 -43.04
C GLN A 125 15.86 -7.82 -43.50
N ASP A 126 16.76 -7.32 -42.64
CA ASP A 126 18.18 -7.24 -42.95
C ASP A 126 18.79 -8.63 -42.77
N ASP A 127 19.35 -9.18 -43.84
CA ASP A 127 20.02 -10.49 -43.83
C ASP A 127 21.50 -10.37 -43.40
N ASP A 128 22.02 -9.14 -43.26
CA ASP A 128 23.39 -8.90 -42.85
C ASP A 128 23.55 -8.96 -41.33
N VAL A 129 23.91 -10.14 -40.86
CA VAL A 129 24.19 -10.41 -39.43
C VAL A 129 25.61 -10.03 -39.01
N LEU A 130 26.50 -9.72 -39.96
CA LEU A 130 27.92 -9.53 -39.70
C LEU A 130 28.25 -8.35 -38.77
N PRO A 131 27.56 -7.18 -38.84
CA PRO A 131 27.74 -6.12 -37.86
C PRO A 131 27.46 -6.60 -36.43
N PHE A 132 26.43 -7.41 -36.23
CA PHE A 132 26.06 -7.93 -34.91
C PHE A 132 26.97 -9.06 -34.41
N VAL A 133 27.58 -9.83 -35.33
CA VAL A 133 28.69 -10.75 -35.00
C VAL A 133 29.87 -9.97 -34.42
N LEU A 134 30.26 -8.86 -35.06
CA LEU A 134 31.33 -7.99 -34.58
C LEU A 134 30.97 -7.34 -33.24
N PHE A 135 29.74 -6.83 -33.10
CA PHE A 135 29.26 -6.28 -31.83
C PHE A 135 29.32 -7.30 -30.70
N ALA A 136 28.85 -8.53 -30.91
CA ALA A 136 28.91 -9.58 -29.89
C ALA A 136 30.34 -9.96 -29.48
N LYS A 137 31.27 -10.03 -30.44
CA LYS A 137 32.69 -10.24 -30.13
C LYS A 137 33.29 -9.03 -29.40
N ALA A 138 32.89 -7.82 -29.75
CA ALA A 138 33.30 -6.59 -29.08
C ALA A 138 32.77 -6.49 -27.64
N VAL A 139 31.55 -6.94 -27.36
CA VAL A 139 31.01 -7.06 -25.99
C VAL A 139 31.85 -8.02 -25.15
N THR A 140 32.20 -9.18 -25.71
CA THR A 140 33.04 -10.19 -25.05
C THR A 140 34.45 -9.66 -24.77
N ALA A 141 35.03 -8.93 -25.72
CA ALA A 141 36.32 -8.26 -25.55
C ALA A 141 36.25 -7.14 -24.49
N LEU A 142 35.23 -6.28 -24.53
CA LEU A 142 35.05 -5.22 -23.54
C LEU A 142 35.00 -5.78 -22.12
N ALA A 143 34.31 -6.91 -21.92
CA ALA A 143 34.17 -7.56 -20.62
C ALA A 143 35.50 -7.97 -19.96
N VAL A 144 36.60 -8.06 -20.72
CA VAL A 144 37.93 -8.44 -20.21
C VAL A 144 38.98 -7.32 -20.28
N GLN A 145 38.79 -6.34 -21.16
CA GLN A 145 39.76 -5.27 -21.42
C GLN A 145 39.67 -4.11 -20.39
N ASP A 146 38.54 -3.96 -19.72
CA ASP A 146 38.35 -2.93 -18.71
C ASP A 146 38.77 -3.40 -17.30
N ALA A 147 39.26 -2.48 -16.47
CA ALA A 147 39.46 -2.70 -15.04
C ALA A 147 38.14 -3.07 -14.34
N TRP A 148 37.03 -2.59 -14.90
CA TRP A 148 35.71 -3.04 -14.56
C TRP A 148 35.38 -4.37 -15.26
N ARG A 149 35.33 -5.47 -14.51
CA ARG A 149 34.93 -6.79 -15.02
C ARG A 149 33.52 -7.18 -14.54
N PRO A 150 32.64 -7.66 -15.43
CA PRO A 150 31.29 -8.07 -15.07
C PRO A 150 31.27 -9.42 -14.34
N ASP A 151 30.43 -9.53 -13.33
CA ASP A 151 30.01 -10.81 -12.76
C ASP A 151 28.97 -11.48 -13.67
N VAL A 152 28.14 -10.69 -14.35
CA VAL A 152 27.11 -11.15 -15.29
C VAL A 152 27.17 -10.37 -16.59
N ILE A 153 27.02 -11.08 -17.72
CA ILE A 153 26.69 -10.49 -19.02
C ILE A 153 25.25 -10.84 -19.35
N HIS A 154 24.38 -9.84 -19.45
CA HIS A 154 22.98 -10.02 -19.86
C HIS A 154 22.83 -9.65 -21.32
N CYS A 155 22.60 -10.65 -22.16
CA CYS A 155 22.49 -10.55 -23.61
C CYS A 155 21.02 -10.50 -24.03
N ASN A 156 20.66 -9.54 -24.88
CA ASN A 156 19.28 -9.40 -25.36
C ASN A 156 19.17 -9.69 -26.87
N ASP A 157 18.28 -10.63 -27.19
CA ASP A 157 17.92 -11.06 -28.55
C ASP A 157 19.10 -11.58 -29.41
N TRP A 158 18.77 -12.00 -30.64
CA TRP A 158 19.71 -12.59 -31.60
C TRP A 158 20.94 -11.71 -31.88
N HIS A 159 20.82 -10.39 -31.77
CA HIS A 159 21.93 -9.44 -31.94
C HIS A 159 23.10 -9.71 -30.98
N CYS A 160 22.79 -10.18 -29.77
CA CYS A 160 23.77 -10.53 -28.74
C CYS A 160 23.99 -12.05 -28.65
N GLY A 161 23.40 -12.83 -29.54
CA GLY A 161 23.36 -14.29 -29.45
C GLY A 161 24.73 -14.97 -29.50
N LEU A 162 25.68 -14.39 -30.22
CA LEU A 162 27.05 -14.91 -30.29
C LEU A 162 27.85 -14.71 -28.98
N VAL A 163 27.49 -13.75 -28.13
CA VAL A 163 28.24 -13.42 -26.90
C VAL A 163 28.39 -14.65 -26.01
N ALA A 164 27.31 -15.44 -25.87
CA ALA A 164 27.30 -16.62 -25.03
C ALA A 164 28.30 -17.68 -25.52
N GLN A 165 28.30 -17.98 -26.82
CA GLN A 165 29.23 -18.95 -27.40
C GLN A 165 30.67 -18.43 -27.40
N ASP A 166 30.90 -17.16 -27.78
CA ASP A 166 32.24 -16.57 -27.83
C ASP A 166 32.88 -16.49 -26.43
N ALA A 167 32.09 -16.23 -25.38
CA ALA A 167 32.54 -16.27 -24.00
C ALA A 167 32.82 -17.69 -23.46
N ARG A 168 32.30 -18.75 -24.10
CA ARG A 168 32.48 -20.15 -23.66
C ARG A 168 33.53 -20.90 -24.48
N GLU A 169 33.62 -20.60 -25.77
CA GLU A 169 34.47 -21.31 -26.73
C GLU A 169 35.51 -20.41 -27.39
N GLY A 170 35.31 -19.09 -27.36
CA GLY A 170 36.17 -18.14 -28.03
C GLY A 170 37.44 -17.75 -27.26
N ARG A 171 38.06 -16.67 -27.72
CA ARG A 171 39.40 -16.23 -27.30
C ARG A 171 39.51 -16.00 -25.79
N TYR A 172 38.46 -15.47 -25.17
CA TYR A 172 38.46 -15.04 -23.77
C TYR A 172 37.77 -16.03 -22.82
N ARG A 173 37.62 -17.29 -23.24
CA ARG A 173 36.91 -18.32 -22.48
C ARG A 173 37.46 -18.55 -21.07
N ARG A 174 38.77 -18.33 -20.85
CA ARG A 174 39.40 -18.56 -19.54
C ARG A 174 39.09 -17.41 -18.60
N GLU A 175 39.16 -16.18 -19.11
CA GLU A 175 38.91 -14.94 -18.39
C GLU A 175 37.44 -14.80 -18.00
N LEU A 176 36.52 -15.28 -18.86
CA LEU A 176 35.07 -15.24 -18.64
C LEU A 176 34.52 -16.56 -18.07
N ALA A 177 35.38 -17.49 -17.66
CA ALA A 177 34.97 -18.80 -17.15
C ALA A 177 34.06 -18.71 -15.92
N ARG A 178 34.17 -17.64 -15.12
CA ARG A 178 33.40 -17.39 -13.89
C ARG A 178 32.28 -16.35 -14.05
N THR A 179 32.16 -15.73 -15.22
CA THR A 179 31.12 -14.74 -15.51
C THR A 179 29.85 -15.46 -15.91
N GLY A 180 28.74 -15.18 -15.21
CA GLY A 180 27.43 -15.74 -15.56
C GLY A 180 26.87 -15.10 -16.82
N ILE A 181 26.21 -15.88 -17.67
CA ILE A 181 25.61 -15.40 -18.92
C ILE A 181 24.11 -15.63 -18.88
N VAL A 182 23.35 -14.53 -18.96
CA VAL A 182 21.89 -14.56 -19.09
C VAL A 182 21.52 -14.12 -20.50
N PHE A 183 20.66 -14.88 -21.17
CA PHE A 183 20.19 -14.59 -22.52
C PHE A 183 18.67 -14.43 -22.57
N THR A 184 18.18 -13.23 -22.89
CA THR A 184 16.74 -12.96 -22.97
C THR A 184 16.26 -12.90 -24.42
N ILE A 185 15.24 -13.71 -24.72
CA ILE A 185 14.52 -13.75 -26.00
C ILE A 185 13.32 -12.81 -25.90
N HIS A 186 13.34 -11.70 -26.65
CA HIS A 186 12.21 -10.78 -26.76
C HIS A 186 11.30 -11.13 -27.92
N ASN A 187 11.84 -11.72 -29.00
CA ASN A 187 11.04 -12.21 -30.11
C ASN A 187 11.72 -13.36 -30.89
N ALA A 188 11.14 -14.56 -30.83
CA ALA A 188 11.72 -15.78 -31.42
C ALA A 188 11.60 -15.84 -32.95
N ALA A 189 10.78 -14.95 -33.55
CA ALA A 189 10.63 -14.86 -34.99
C ALA A 189 11.88 -14.28 -35.68
N TYR A 190 12.76 -13.60 -34.94
CA TYR A 190 13.99 -13.00 -35.46
C TYR A 190 15.19 -13.74 -34.91
N GLN A 191 15.91 -14.43 -35.79
CA GLN A 191 16.90 -15.42 -35.36
C GLN A 191 18.35 -15.05 -35.72
N GLY A 192 18.55 -14.11 -36.65
CA GLY A 192 19.88 -13.80 -37.18
C GLY A 192 20.51 -15.01 -37.87
N ARG A 193 20.02 -15.35 -39.07
CA ARG A 193 20.51 -16.52 -39.82
C ARG A 193 21.96 -16.34 -40.23
N VAL A 194 22.78 -17.36 -40.02
CA VAL A 194 24.21 -17.31 -40.31
C VAL A 194 24.51 -18.20 -41.51
N GLY A 195 25.14 -17.64 -42.54
CA GLY A 195 25.61 -18.41 -43.70
C GLY A 195 26.99 -19.03 -43.46
N ALA A 196 27.34 -20.06 -44.24
CA ALA A 196 28.62 -20.78 -44.10
C ALA A 196 29.88 -19.87 -44.20
N ALA A 197 29.80 -18.76 -44.95
CA ALA A 197 30.89 -17.78 -45.01
C ALA A 197 31.09 -17.06 -43.67
N THR A 198 30.00 -16.62 -43.05
CA THR A 198 30.02 -15.97 -41.73
C THR A 198 30.45 -16.95 -40.64
N GLU A 199 30.02 -18.22 -40.70
CA GLU A 199 30.48 -19.24 -39.74
C GLU A 199 32.00 -19.45 -39.78
N ARG A 200 32.59 -19.47 -40.98
CA ARG A 200 34.06 -19.52 -41.12
C ARG A 200 34.75 -18.30 -40.50
N LEU A 201 34.16 -17.11 -40.60
CA LEU A 201 34.70 -15.88 -40.01
C LEU A 201 34.55 -15.84 -38.48
N ILE A 202 33.50 -16.44 -37.93
CA ILE A 202 33.27 -16.51 -36.48
C ILE A 202 34.37 -17.36 -35.80
N GLY A 203 34.83 -18.42 -36.48
CA GLY A 203 35.90 -19.29 -35.99
C GLY A 203 35.50 -20.19 -34.83
N LEU A 204 34.19 -20.43 -34.64
CA LEU A 204 33.60 -21.27 -33.60
C LEU A 204 32.71 -22.36 -34.24
N PRO A 205 32.39 -23.45 -33.51
CA PRO A 205 31.46 -24.47 -33.97
C PRO A 205 30.18 -23.88 -34.60
N PRO A 206 29.71 -24.46 -35.72
CA PRO A 206 28.50 -24.01 -36.39
C PRO A 206 27.27 -24.27 -35.51
N ALA A 207 26.34 -23.34 -35.56
CA ALA A 207 25.05 -23.35 -34.86
C ALA A 207 24.17 -22.40 -35.67
N GLY A 208 23.07 -22.94 -36.19
CA GLY A 208 22.39 -22.43 -37.39
C GLY A 208 22.08 -20.93 -37.36
N THR A 209 21.63 -20.42 -36.22
CA THR A 209 21.32 -18.98 -36.06
C THR A 209 22.01 -18.33 -34.87
N LEU A 210 22.13 -16.99 -34.85
CA LEU A 210 22.67 -16.27 -33.69
C LEU A 210 21.79 -16.45 -32.46
N LEU A 211 20.46 -16.47 -32.61
CA LEU A 211 19.53 -16.75 -31.52
C LEU A 211 19.78 -18.15 -30.93
N GLU A 212 19.96 -19.15 -31.78
CA GLU A 212 20.27 -20.52 -31.36
C GLU A 212 21.55 -20.59 -30.53
N ARG A 213 22.60 -19.85 -30.93
CA ARG A 213 23.85 -19.72 -30.16
C ARG A 213 23.60 -19.12 -28.78
N GLY A 214 22.80 -18.06 -28.69
CA GLY A 214 22.44 -17.44 -27.42
C GLY A 214 21.69 -18.42 -26.51
N ILE A 215 20.71 -19.11 -27.07
CA ILE A 215 19.91 -20.10 -26.35
C ILE A 215 20.76 -21.31 -25.96
N ALA A 216 21.72 -21.78 -26.76
CA ALA A 216 22.48 -23.00 -26.50
C ALA A 216 23.62 -22.82 -25.50
N PHE A 217 24.25 -21.64 -25.45
CA PHE A 217 25.49 -21.43 -24.68
C PHE A 217 25.34 -20.58 -23.41
N ALA A 218 24.19 -19.92 -23.20
CA ALA A 218 23.95 -19.16 -21.97
C ALA A 218 23.83 -20.07 -20.73
N ASP A 219 24.10 -19.54 -19.53
CA ASP A 219 23.89 -20.28 -18.28
C ASP A 219 22.43 -20.26 -17.85
N ARG A 220 21.73 -19.17 -18.17
CA ARG A 220 20.30 -19.00 -17.99
C ARG A 220 19.68 -18.35 -19.22
N VAL A 221 18.50 -18.84 -19.59
CA VAL A 221 17.70 -18.28 -20.68
C VAL A 221 16.44 -17.66 -20.09
N SER A 222 16.07 -16.48 -20.55
CA SER A 222 14.79 -15.85 -20.22
C SER A 222 14.00 -15.51 -21.47
N THR A 223 12.70 -15.36 -21.31
CA THR A 223 11.85 -14.69 -22.30
C THR A 223 10.83 -13.82 -21.59
N VAL A 224 10.17 -12.93 -22.33
CA VAL A 224 9.46 -11.76 -21.79
C VAL A 224 8.03 -12.04 -21.28
N SER A 225 7.66 -13.32 -21.12
CA SER A 225 6.42 -13.75 -20.47
C SER A 225 6.39 -15.27 -20.19
N PRO A 226 5.73 -15.71 -19.11
CA PRO A 226 5.49 -17.13 -18.84
C PRO A 226 4.67 -17.85 -19.91
N SER A 227 3.56 -17.27 -20.38
CA SER A 227 2.73 -17.88 -21.43
C SER A 227 3.47 -17.93 -22.76
N TYR A 228 4.22 -16.89 -23.10
CA TYR A 228 5.02 -16.88 -24.31
C TYR A 228 6.11 -17.95 -24.29
N LEU A 229 6.77 -18.21 -23.14
CA LEU A 229 7.69 -19.34 -23.01
C LEU A 229 7.02 -20.68 -23.33
N LYS A 230 5.79 -20.89 -22.85
CA LYS A 230 5.01 -22.10 -23.16
C LYS A 230 4.70 -22.19 -24.66
N GLU A 231 4.33 -21.07 -25.28
CA GLU A 231 4.02 -20.98 -26.70
C GLU A 231 5.25 -21.29 -27.58
N ILE A 232 6.40 -20.67 -27.32
CA ILE A 232 7.63 -20.87 -28.11
C ILE A 232 8.31 -22.23 -27.87
N ARG A 233 7.84 -22.98 -26.88
CA ARG A 233 8.18 -24.40 -26.69
C ARG A 233 7.32 -25.33 -27.55
N THR A 234 6.41 -24.81 -28.36
CA THR A 234 5.62 -25.60 -29.32
C THR A 234 6.15 -25.39 -30.73
N PRO A 235 6.06 -26.39 -31.63
CA PRO A 235 6.48 -26.22 -33.02
C PRO A 235 5.75 -25.08 -33.75
N ALA A 236 4.51 -24.78 -33.37
CA ALA A 236 3.68 -23.77 -34.02
C ALA A 236 4.19 -22.33 -33.83
N LEU A 237 4.81 -22.04 -32.68
CA LEU A 237 5.27 -20.68 -32.32
C LEU A 237 6.76 -20.61 -31.94
N GLY A 238 7.44 -21.75 -31.82
CA GLY A 238 8.87 -21.81 -31.48
C GLY A 238 9.83 -21.49 -32.62
N ALA A 239 9.31 -21.36 -33.85
CA ALA A 239 10.09 -21.01 -35.03
C ALA A 239 11.34 -21.91 -35.26
N GLY A 240 11.28 -23.19 -34.84
CA GLY A 240 12.38 -24.14 -34.92
C GLY A 240 13.34 -24.14 -33.72
N MET A 241 13.14 -23.26 -32.73
CA MET A 241 13.90 -23.23 -31.48
C MET A 241 13.22 -24.04 -30.35
N ASP A 242 12.05 -24.62 -30.61
CA ASP A 242 11.24 -25.26 -29.58
C ASP A 242 11.91 -26.48 -28.95
N ASP A 243 12.60 -27.31 -29.73
CA ASP A 243 13.40 -28.43 -29.20
C ASP A 243 14.50 -27.95 -28.27
N LEU A 244 15.23 -26.91 -28.67
CA LEU A 244 16.30 -26.33 -27.86
C LEU A 244 15.76 -25.72 -26.56
N LEU A 245 14.63 -25.02 -26.63
CA LEU A 245 13.97 -24.42 -25.46
C LEU A 245 13.33 -25.45 -24.52
N ARG A 246 12.89 -26.60 -25.04
CA ARG A 246 12.47 -27.77 -24.25
C ARG A 246 13.69 -28.40 -23.57
N ALA A 247 14.80 -28.59 -24.28
CA ALA A 247 16.04 -29.14 -23.74
C ALA A 247 16.62 -28.31 -22.58
N ARG A 248 16.42 -26.98 -22.59
CA ARG A 248 16.81 -26.11 -21.48
C ARG A 248 16.04 -26.36 -20.17
N GLY A 249 14.85 -26.98 -20.20
CA GLY A 249 14.07 -27.29 -18.99
C GLY A 249 13.92 -26.09 -18.05
N ASP A 250 14.29 -26.26 -16.79
CA ASP A 250 14.17 -25.24 -15.73
C ASP A 250 15.21 -24.11 -15.84
N THR A 251 16.20 -24.22 -16.74
CA THR A 251 17.16 -23.14 -16.99
C THR A 251 16.63 -22.07 -17.95
N ALA A 252 15.42 -22.26 -18.48
CA ALA A 252 14.68 -21.26 -19.25
C ALA A 252 13.45 -20.76 -18.47
N LYS A 253 13.35 -19.44 -18.25
CA LYS A 253 12.29 -18.82 -17.45
C LYS A 253 11.53 -17.73 -18.23
N GLY A 254 10.22 -17.67 -18.07
CA GLY A 254 9.42 -16.53 -18.55
C GLY A 254 9.33 -15.48 -17.46
N ILE A 255 9.83 -14.28 -17.71
CA ILE A 255 9.75 -13.12 -16.81
C ILE A 255 8.99 -12.03 -17.56
N LEU A 256 7.83 -11.64 -17.03
CA LEU A 256 7.01 -10.61 -17.67
C LEU A 256 7.74 -9.26 -17.63
N ASN A 257 7.78 -8.52 -18.74
CA ASN A 257 8.38 -7.18 -18.74
C ASN A 257 7.52 -6.19 -17.95
N GLY A 258 8.19 -5.22 -17.33
CA GLY A 258 7.54 -4.01 -16.82
C GLY A 258 7.50 -2.88 -17.85
N ILE A 259 6.88 -1.76 -17.45
CA ILE A 259 7.00 -0.47 -18.11
C ILE A 259 7.62 0.55 -17.14
N ASP A 260 8.27 1.57 -17.69
CA ASP A 260 8.88 2.63 -16.90
C ASP A 260 7.80 3.63 -16.43
N TYR A 261 7.47 3.62 -15.14
CA TYR A 261 6.42 4.48 -14.56
C TYR A 261 6.85 5.93 -14.38
N GLU A 262 8.14 6.25 -14.57
CA GLU A 262 8.61 7.64 -14.63
C GLU A 262 8.40 8.21 -16.02
N GLU A 263 8.76 7.42 -17.04
CA GLU A 263 8.60 7.77 -18.45
C GLU A 263 7.13 7.76 -18.89
N PHE A 264 6.37 6.74 -18.48
CA PHE A 264 4.96 6.54 -18.84
C PHE A 264 4.03 6.91 -17.67
N ASN A 265 3.89 8.22 -17.43
CA ASN A 265 3.12 8.74 -16.31
C ASN A 265 2.13 9.84 -16.71
N PRO A 266 0.81 9.59 -16.74
CA PRO A 266 -0.17 10.62 -17.13
C PRO A 266 -0.17 11.86 -16.20
N ARG A 267 0.41 11.78 -14.99
CA ARG A 267 0.55 12.94 -14.09
C ARG A 267 1.66 13.90 -14.49
N ARG A 268 2.64 13.43 -15.27
CA ARG A 268 3.88 14.18 -15.58
C ARG A 268 4.24 14.19 -17.06
N ASP A 269 3.59 13.37 -17.88
CA ASP A 269 3.87 13.23 -19.30
C ASP A 269 3.75 14.61 -19.99
N PRO A 270 4.84 15.12 -20.60
CA PRO A 270 4.82 16.41 -21.27
C PRO A 270 4.18 16.36 -22.66
N TRP A 271 3.91 15.16 -23.19
CA TRP A 271 3.40 14.97 -24.55
C TRP A 271 1.88 14.95 -24.64
N ILE A 272 1.19 14.94 -23.50
CA ILE A 272 -0.27 14.89 -23.43
C ILE A 272 -0.84 16.29 -23.13
N ALA A 273 -2.03 16.58 -23.63
CA ALA A 273 -2.63 17.91 -23.57
C ALA A 273 -3.01 18.34 -22.16
N THR A 274 -3.44 17.39 -21.33
CA THR A 274 -3.80 17.64 -19.93
C THR A 274 -3.32 16.47 -19.09
N ARG A 275 -2.61 16.77 -18.00
CA ARG A 275 -2.14 15.75 -17.06
C ARG A 275 -3.27 15.29 -16.15
N TYR A 276 -3.26 14.02 -15.77
CA TYR A 276 -4.30 13.43 -14.93
C TYR A 276 -3.79 12.23 -14.14
N ASP A 277 -4.58 11.81 -13.16
CA ASP A 277 -4.43 10.59 -12.37
C ASP A 277 -5.75 9.80 -12.36
N ARG A 278 -5.82 8.70 -11.59
CA ARG A 278 -7.02 7.85 -11.55
C ARG A 278 -8.25 8.53 -10.92
N SER A 279 -8.08 9.60 -10.13
CA SER A 279 -9.19 10.31 -9.50
C SER A 279 -9.82 11.34 -10.46
N HIS A 280 -9.16 11.69 -11.56
CA HIS A 280 -9.58 12.77 -12.47
C HIS A 280 -9.88 12.31 -13.91
N ALA A 281 -11.03 11.67 -14.13
CA ALA A 281 -11.51 11.29 -15.47
C ALA A 281 -11.67 12.49 -16.46
N ALA A 282 -11.82 13.71 -15.94
CA ALA A 282 -11.97 14.92 -16.76
C ALA A 282 -10.73 15.21 -17.63
N GLY A 283 -9.52 14.92 -17.14
CA GLY A 283 -8.29 15.15 -17.91
C GLY A 283 -8.19 14.24 -19.13
N LYS A 284 -8.71 13.01 -19.04
CA LYS A 284 -8.76 12.08 -20.18
C LYS A 284 -9.71 12.55 -21.28
N ALA A 285 -10.86 13.11 -20.91
CA ALA A 285 -11.81 13.67 -21.88
C ALA A 285 -11.21 14.81 -22.71
N VAL A 286 -10.40 15.69 -22.09
CA VAL A 286 -9.68 16.75 -22.81
C VAL A 286 -8.64 16.16 -23.78
N ASN A 287 -7.88 15.15 -23.35
CA ASN A 287 -6.93 14.47 -24.23
C ASN A 287 -7.63 13.77 -25.40
N LYS A 288 -8.82 13.20 -25.19
CA LYS A 288 -9.64 12.59 -26.24
C LYS A 288 -10.06 13.62 -27.28
N GLU A 289 -10.56 14.76 -26.83
CA GLU A 289 -10.98 15.85 -27.72
C GLU A 289 -9.80 16.38 -28.55
N VAL A 290 -8.63 16.56 -27.92
CA VAL A 290 -7.41 16.96 -28.64
C VAL A 290 -7.01 15.90 -29.66
N LEU A 291 -7.00 14.62 -29.28
CA LEU A 291 -6.67 13.52 -30.20
C LEU A 291 -7.63 13.47 -31.39
N GLN A 292 -8.94 13.68 -31.17
CA GLN A 292 -9.94 13.77 -32.23
C GLN A 292 -9.63 14.93 -33.18
N ARG A 293 -9.36 16.12 -32.62
CA ARG A 293 -9.04 17.33 -33.41
C ARG A 293 -7.78 17.15 -34.25
N ILE A 294 -6.65 16.70 -33.69
CA ILE A 294 -5.41 16.51 -34.45
C ILE A 294 -5.49 15.37 -35.48
N SER A 295 -6.46 14.46 -35.31
CA SER A 295 -6.69 13.32 -36.19
C SER A 295 -7.78 13.58 -37.23
N ASN A 296 -8.35 14.79 -37.28
CA ASN A 296 -9.51 15.14 -38.14
C ASN A 296 -10.69 14.17 -37.97
N LEU A 297 -10.89 13.69 -36.75
CA LEU A 297 -12.08 12.94 -36.37
C LEU A 297 -13.18 13.92 -35.93
N GLU A 298 -14.43 13.47 -36.02
CA GLU A 298 -15.56 14.23 -35.51
C GLU A 298 -15.44 14.38 -33.98
N PRO A 299 -15.39 15.59 -33.41
CA PRO A 299 -15.12 15.81 -31.99
C PRO A 299 -16.39 15.60 -31.15
N VAL A 300 -16.89 14.37 -31.11
CA VAL A 300 -18.06 13.99 -30.31
C VAL A 300 -17.59 13.32 -29.02
N PRO A 301 -17.81 13.92 -27.83
CA PRO A 301 -17.28 13.41 -26.57
C PRO A 301 -17.71 11.97 -26.25
N ASP A 302 -18.97 11.63 -26.54
CA ASP A 302 -19.56 10.34 -26.18
C ASP A 302 -19.29 9.24 -27.22
N ARG A 303 -18.67 9.55 -28.37
CA ARG A 303 -18.32 8.53 -29.37
C ARG A 303 -17.09 7.74 -28.91
N PRO A 304 -17.16 6.40 -28.75
CA PRO A 304 -16.04 5.60 -28.31
C PRO A 304 -14.86 5.69 -29.29
N LEU A 305 -13.65 5.95 -28.78
CA LEU A 305 -12.44 6.08 -29.58
C LEU A 305 -11.48 4.91 -29.33
N PHE A 306 -11.20 4.13 -30.36
CA PHE A 306 -10.22 3.05 -30.36
C PHE A 306 -8.88 3.53 -30.92
N GLY A 307 -7.80 3.35 -30.17
CA GLY A 307 -6.44 3.67 -30.57
C GLY A 307 -5.62 2.41 -30.85
N MET A 308 -4.72 2.46 -31.83
CA MET A 308 -3.68 1.45 -32.05
C MET A 308 -2.34 2.13 -32.30
N VAL A 309 -1.33 1.78 -31.50
CA VAL A 309 0.07 2.16 -31.72
C VAL A 309 0.87 0.90 -31.96
N ALA A 310 1.33 0.68 -33.19
CA ALA A 310 2.05 -0.54 -33.54
C ALA A 310 2.82 -0.44 -34.87
N ARG A 311 3.87 -1.26 -35.02
CA ARG A 311 4.45 -1.56 -36.33
C ARG A 311 3.41 -2.24 -37.23
N LEU A 312 3.31 -1.82 -38.49
CA LEU A 312 2.33 -2.37 -39.43
C LEU A 312 2.86 -3.62 -40.11
N VAL A 313 2.86 -4.73 -39.36
CA VAL A 313 3.27 -6.06 -39.81
C VAL A 313 2.16 -7.08 -39.55
N SER A 314 2.22 -8.24 -40.22
CA SER A 314 1.22 -9.30 -40.07
C SER A 314 1.06 -9.77 -38.63
N GLN A 315 2.17 -9.81 -37.88
CA GLN A 315 2.19 -10.16 -36.46
C GLN A 315 1.21 -9.31 -35.63
N LYS A 316 1.11 -8.00 -35.89
CA LYS A 316 0.29 -7.07 -35.10
C LYS A 316 -1.20 -7.10 -35.45
N GLY A 317 -1.62 -8.03 -36.30
CA GLY A 317 -3.05 -8.23 -36.61
C GLY A 317 -3.67 -7.10 -37.44
N VAL A 318 -2.87 -6.23 -38.07
CA VAL A 318 -3.38 -5.07 -38.82
C VAL A 318 -4.34 -5.49 -39.93
N GLY A 319 -4.09 -6.63 -40.59
CA GLY A 319 -5.04 -7.15 -41.60
C GLY A 319 -6.40 -7.54 -41.02
N LEU A 320 -6.44 -8.05 -39.78
CA LEU A 320 -7.70 -8.36 -39.09
C LEU A 320 -8.44 -7.07 -38.74
N LEU A 321 -7.72 -6.06 -38.25
CA LEU A 321 -8.29 -4.74 -37.98
C LEU A 321 -8.84 -4.10 -39.25
N SER A 322 -8.05 -4.04 -40.33
CA SER A 322 -8.47 -3.44 -41.60
C SER A 322 -9.75 -4.07 -42.15
N ALA A 323 -9.94 -5.39 -41.98
CA ALA A 323 -11.16 -6.08 -42.40
C ALA A 323 -12.37 -5.81 -41.49
N ALA A 324 -12.14 -5.38 -40.25
CA ALA A 324 -13.19 -5.08 -39.27
C ALA A 324 -13.57 -3.60 -39.17
N LEU A 325 -12.76 -2.68 -39.74
CA LEU A 325 -12.91 -1.22 -39.57
C LEU A 325 -14.33 -0.72 -39.82
N ASP A 326 -14.92 -1.09 -40.95
CA ASP A 326 -16.26 -0.65 -41.35
C ASP A 326 -17.31 -1.08 -40.33
N GLN A 327 -17.16 -2.29 -39.81
CA GLN A 327 -18.09 -2.88 -38.85
C GLN A 327 -17.90 -2.28 -37.45
N ILE A 328 -16.68 -1.87 -37.08
CA ILE A 328 -16.40 -1.12 -35.85
C ILE A 328 -17.02 0.28 -35.94
N VAL A 329 -16.84 0.99 -37.06
CA VAL A 329 -17.41 2.33 -37.28
C VAL A 329 -18.94 2.29 -37.35
N ALA A 330 -19.52 1.25 -37.96
CA ALA A 330 -20.97 1.05 -37.98
C ALA A 330 -21.60 0.91 -36.58
N ARG A 331 -20.80 0.63 -35.54
CA ARG A 331 -21.23 0.60 -34.12
C ARG A 331 -21.11 1.97 -33.44
N GLY A 332 -20.85 3.04 -34.19
CA GLY A 332 -20.72 4.41 -33.69
C GLY A 332 -19.32 4.79 -33.18
N ALA A 333 -18.35 3.87 -33.26
CA ALA A 333 -16.99 4.10 -32.78
C ALA A 333 -16.14 4.89 -33.78
N GLN A 334 -15.00 5.39 -33.29
CA GLN A 334 -13.92 5.99 -34.06
C GLN A 334 -12.64 5.17 -33.89
N VAL A 335 -11.74 5.21 -34.88
CA VAL A 335 -10.48 4.47 -34.86
C VAL A 335 -9.31 5.36 -35.27
N VAL A 336 -8.27 5.41 -34.44
CA VAL A 336 -6.97 6.06 -34.75
C VAL A 336 -5.90 4.98 -34.80
N VAL A 337 -5.16 4.89 -35.91
CA VAL A 337 -4.00 4.01 -36.05
C VAL A 337 -2.75 4.85 -36.26
N VAL A 338 -1.74 4.65 -35.42
CA VAL A 338 -0.41 5.27 -35.52
C VAL A 338 0.63 4.18 -35.74
N GLY A 339 1.39 4.29 -36.82
CA GLY A 339 2.51 3.38 -37.06
C GLY A 339 2.98 3.30 -38.51
N GLU A 340 4.15 2.70 -38.67
CA GLU A 340 4.80 2.48 -39.97
C GLU A 340 5.03 0.99 -40.23
N GLY A 341 5.11 0.60 -41.49
CA GLY A 341 5.39 -0.79 -41.87
C GLY A 341 5.00 -1.13 -43.30
N ALA A 342 4.56 -2.37 -43.51
CA ALA A 342 4.44 -2.96 -44.85
C ALA A 342 3.47 -2.17 -45.76
N PRO A 343 3.83 -1.92 -47.05
CA PRO A 343 3.01 -1.12 -47.96
C PRO A 343 1.55 -1.55 -48.08
N ARG A 344 1.27 -2.87 -48.03
CA ARG A 344 -0.10 -3.40 -48.10
C ARG A 344 -1.01 -2.89 -46.97
N TYR A 345 -0.50 -2.81 -45.73
CA TYR A 345 -1.28 -2.34 -44.59
C TYR A 345 -1.43 -0.83 -44.60
N ARG A 346 -0.37 -0.10 -44.99
CA ARG A 346 -0.43 1.35 -45.19
C ARG A 346 -1.50 1.71 -46.21
N ARG A 347 -1.49 1.09 -47.38
CA ARG A 347 -2.50 1.31 -48.44
C ARG A 347 -3.92 1.00 -47.96
N ALA A 348 -4.12 -0.11 -47.24
CA ALA A 348 -5.42 -0.48 -46.71
C ALA A 348 -5.97 0.55 -45.71
N LEU A 349 -5.13 1.03 -44.78
CA LEU A 349 -5.51 2.06 -43.80
C LEU A 349 -5.71 3.43 -44.46
N GLN A 350 -4.84 3.83 -45.40
CA GLN A 350 -4.97 5.06 -46.17
C GLN A 350 -6.25 5.09 -47.00
N ALA A 351 -6.64 3.96 -47.61
CA ALA A 351 -7.89 3.84 -48.36
C ALA A 351 -9.14 3.87 -47.46
N ALA A 352 -9.01 3.52 -46.17
CA ALA A 352 -10.12 3.57 -45.22
C ALA A 352 -10.46 5.00 -44.77
N VAL A 353 -9.47 5.89 -44.66
CA VAL A 353 -9.67 7.29 -44.20
C VAL A 353 -10.71 8.06 -45.04
N PRO A 354 -10.60 8.17 -46.38
CA PRO A 354 -11.59 8.90 -47.19
C PRO A 354 -12.91 8.13 -47.31
N ARG A 355 -12.92 6.82 -47.07
CA ARG A 355 -14.12 5.97 -47.12
C ARG A 355 -14.96 6.07 -45.86
N LEU A 356 -14.34 6.42 -44.72
CA LEU A 356 -14.96 6.56 -43.40
C LEU A 356 -14.57 7.92 -42.77
N PRO A 357 -14.91 9.05 -43.43
CA PRO A 357 -14.48 10.38 -42.99
C PRO A 357 -15.01 10.71 -41.59
N GLY A 358 -14.20 11.42 -40.79
CA GLY A 358 -14.54 11.78 -39.41
C GLY A 358 -14.59 10.61 -38.42
N SER A 359 -14.37 9.36 -38.87
CA SER A 359 -14.45 8.16 -38.03
C SER A 359 -13.16 7.32 -38.04
N VAL A 360 -12.34 7.37 -39.09
CA VAL A 360 -11.05 6.68 -39.14
C VAL A 360 -9.93 7.65 -39.45
N ALA A 361 -8.86 7.58 -38.66
CA ALA A 361 -7.62 8.31 -38.89
C ALA A 361 -6.43 7.34 -38.93
N TYR A 362 -5.50 7.60 -39.84
CA TYR A 362 -4.25 6.86 -39.95
C TYR A 362 -3.07 7.82 -40.06
N HIS A 363 -2.14 7.69 -39.11
CA HIS A 363 -0.92 8.48 -39.04
C HIS A 363 0.28 7.58 -39.35
N PRO A 364 0.90 7.69 -40.56
CA PRO A 364 2.03 6.87 -40.98
C PRO A 364 3.33 7.38 -40.34
N THR A 365 3.43 7.29 -39.01
CA THR A 365 4.58 7.80 -38.25
C THR A 365 4.83 6.96 -37.01
N SER A 366 6.08 6.98 -36.56
CA SER A 366 6.55 6.40 -35.29
C SER A 366 6.82 7.48 -34.21
N ARG A 367 6.32 8.71 -34.41
CA ARG A 367 6.49 9.83 -33.45
C ARG A 367 5.91 9.50 -32.07
N GLU A 368 6.78 9.46 -31.07
CA GLU A 368 6.42 9.17 -29.67
C GLU A 368 5.37 10.14 -29.12
N SER A 369 5.47 11.44 -29.43
CA SER A 369 4.50 12.45 -28.97
C SER A 369 3.06 12.17 -29.42
N LEU A 370 2.87 11.63 -30.62
CA LEU A 370 1.53 11.24 -31.10
C LEU A 370 1.08 9.93 -30.46
N ALA A 371 2.00 8.97 -30.24
CA ALA A 371 1.70 7.74 -29.53
C ALA A 371 1.20 8.01 -28.10
N ARG A 372 1.84 8.94 -27.37
CA ARG A 372 1.40 9.38 -26.03
C ARG A 372 0.00 9.98 -26.04
N GLN A 373 -0.32 10.77 -27.07
CA GLN A 373 -1.68 11.30 -27.23
C GLN A 373 -2.70 10.19 -27.50
N VAL A 374 -2.34 9.12 -28.22
CA VAL A 374 -3.22 7.94 -28.38
C VAL A 374 -3.43 7.24 -27.05
N TYR A 375 -2.37 6.97 -26.28
CA TYR A 375 -2.52 6.34 -24.96
C TYR A 375 -3.36 7.19 -24.00
N ALA A 376 -3.23 8.51 -24.04
CA ALA A 376 -3.99 9.39 -23.18
C ALA A 376 -5.44 9.61 -23.64
N GLY A 377 -5.66 9.80 -24.94
CA GLY A 377 -6.94 10.24 -25.49
C GLY A 377 -7.87 9.13 -25.98
N ALA A 378 -7.37 7.93 -26.29
CA ALA A 378 -8.26 6.83 -26.67
C ALA A 378 -9.03 6.29 -25.44
N ASP A 379 -10.23 5.78 -25.68
CA ASP A 379 -10.99 5.04 -24.68
C ASP A 379 -10.50 3.57 -24.64
N PHE A 380 -10.30 2.99 -25.81
CA PHE A 380 -9.89 1.59 -25.99
C PHE A 380 -8.57 1.48 -26.73
N PHE A 381 -7.75 0.49 -26.39
CA PHE A 381 -6.50 0.18 -27.10
C PHE A 381 -6.59 -1.15 -27.84
N LEU A 382 -6.42 -1.12 -29.16
CA LEU A 382 -6.50 -2.33 -29.99
C LEU A 382 -5.13 -3.02 -30.09
N ALA A 383 -5.08 -4.27 -29.64
CA ALA A 383 -3.94 -5.16 -29.85
C ALA A 383 -4.39 -6.54 -30.38
N PRO A 384 -4.86 -6.62 -31.66
CA PRO A 384 -5.36 -7.84 -32.27
C PRO A 384 -4.23 -8.79 -32.75
N SER A 385 -3.13 -8.85 -32.02
CA SER A 385 -1.89 -9.53 -32.42
C SER A 385 -2.10 -11.02 -32.72
N VAL A 386 -1.46 -11.51 -33.78
CA VAL A 386 -1.38 -12.94 -34.13
C VAL A 386 -0.55 -13.70 -33.09
N PHE A 387 0.54 -13.10 -32.64
CA PHE A 387 1.31 -13.51 -31.47
C PHE A 387 1.96 -12.26 -30.87
N GLU A 388 2.15 -12.24 -29.55
CA GLU A 388 2.69 -11.09 -28.83
C GLU A 388 3.58 -11.55 -27.67
N PRO A 389 4.92 -11.44 -27.77
CA PRO A 389 5.81 -11.95 -26.74
C PRO A 389 5.51 -11.42 -25.35
N CYS A 390 5.36 -10.09 -25.21
CA CYS A 390 4.97 -9.44 -23.96
C CYS A 390 3.74 -8.55 -24.17
N GLY A 391 3.85 -7.54 -25.04
CA GLY A 391 2.77 -6.57 -25.27
C GLY A 391 2.91 -5.32 -24.41
N LEU A 392 4.04 -4.62 -24.53
CA LEU A 392 4.29 -3.37 -23.79
C LEU A 392 3.26 -2.28 -24.09
N THR A 393 2.77 -2.17 -25.33
CA THR A 393 1.86 -1.06 -25.70
C THR A 393 0.48 -1.15 -25.02
N PRO A 394 -0.12 -2.35 -24.84
CA PRO A 394 -1.25 -2.52 -23.92
C PRO A 394 -0.96 -2.16 -22.46
N LEU A 395 0.23 -2.49 -21.93
CA LEU A 395 0.60 -2.11 -20.57
C LEU A 395 0.68 -0.58 -20.41
N ILE A 396 1.27 0.11 -21.39
CA ILE A 396 1.27 1.58 -21.44
C ILE A 396 -0.17 2.11 -21.53
N ALA A 397 -1.04 1.49 -22.32
CA ALA A 397 -2.44 1.90 -22.43
C ALA A 397 -3.20 1.78 -21.09
N LEU A 398 -3.03 0.66 -20.37
CA LEU A 398 -3.60 0.45 -19.03
C LEU A 398 -3.17 1.58 -18.08
N ARG A 399 -1.88 1.92 -18.08
CA ARG A 399 -1.31 3.00 -17.26
C ARG A 399 -1.95 4.37 -17.52
N TYR A 400 -2.45 4.61 -18.73
CA TYR A 400 -3.12 5.86 -19.13
C TYR A 400 -4.66 5.74 -19.08
N GLY A 401 -5.20 4.66 -18.52
CA GLY A 401 -6.65 4.47 -18.39
C GLY A 401 -7.35 4.16 -19.72
N THR A 402 -6.61 3.64 -20.69
CA THR A 402 -7.12 3.21 -22.00
C THR A 402 -7.28 1.70 -21.98
N ILE A 403 -8.51 1.22 -22.14
CA ILE A 403 -8.85 -0.18 -21.88
C ILE A 403 -8.45 -1.07 -23.06
N PRO A 404 -7.59 -2.08 -22.88
CA PRO A 404 -7.13 -2.93 -23.97
C PRO A 404 -8.23 -3.87 -24.48
N VAL A 405 -8.31 -4.00 -25.81
CA VAL A 405 -9.08 -5.02 -26.53
C VAL A 405 -8.07 -5.89 -27.29
N VAL A 406 -7.84 -7.10 -26.78
CA VAL A 406 -6.67 -7.92 -27.14
C VAL A 406 -7.04 -9.31 -27.56
N ARG A 407 -6.18 -9.92 -28.37
CA ARG A 407 -6.23 -11.36 -28.58
C ARG A 407 -5.51 -12.09 -27.44
N ARG A 408 -6.08 -13.20 -26.95
CA ARG A 408 -5.43 -14.09 -25.96
C ARG A 408 -4.22 -14.81 -26.58
N THR A 409 -3.02 -14.24 -26.46
CA THR A 409 -1.76 -14.82 -26.96
C THR A 409 -0.55 -14.21 -26.25
N GLY A 410 0.47 -15.02 -25.99
CA GLY A 410 1.73 -14.65 -25.34
C GLY A 410 1.51 -13.80 -24.09
N GLY A 411 2.28 -12.73 -23.94
CA GLY A 411 2.18 -11.87 -22.75
C GLY A 411 0.86 -11.11 -22.62
N LEU A 412 0.04 -10.98 -23.67
CA LEU A 412 -1.31 -10.41 -23.55
C LEU A 412 -2.22 -11.33 -22.72
N ALA A 413 -2.02 -12.65 -22.79
CA ALA A 413 -2.74 -13.60 -21.96
C ALA A 413 -2.28 -13.58 -20.49
N ASP A 414 -1.07 -13.10 -20.22
CA ASP A 414 -0.53 -12.94 -18.86
C ASP A 414 -0.91 -11.58 -18.23
N THR A 415 -1.26 -10.58 -19.05
CA THR A 415 -1.42 -9.17 -18.60
C THR A 415 -2.84 -8.67 -18.63
N VAL A 416 -3.69 -9.17 -19.54
CA VAL A 416 -5.06 -8.68 -19.70
C VAL A 416 -6.06 -9.80 -19.40
N SER A 417 -6.66 -9.74 -18.20
CA SER A 417 -7.82 -10.55 -17.83
C SER A 417 -9.09 -10.02 -18.50
N ASP A 418 -9.98 -10.92 -18.92
CA ASP A 418 -11.21 -10.54 -19.62
C ASP A 418 -12.29 -10.03 -18.65
N TYR A 419 -12.73 -8.79 -18.85
CA TYR A 419 -13.83 -8.18 -18.11
C TYR A 419 -15.15 -8.92 -18.33
N ALA A 420 -15.35 -9.50 -19.52
CA ALA A 420 -16.58 -10.22 -19.80
C ALA A 420 -16.68 -11.55 -19.00
N GLU A 421 -15.54 -12.16 -18.68
CA GLU A 421 -15.46 -13.38 -17.87
C GLU A 421 -15.43 -13.05 -16.36
N ASP A 422 -14.70 -12.00 -15.97
CA ASP A 422 -14.58 -11.54 -14.60
C ASP A 422 -14.70 -10.01 -14.50
N PRO A 423 -15.91 -9.47 -14.26
CA PRO A 423 -16.13 -8.03 -14.11
C PRO A 423 -15.41 -7.39 -12.91
N GLU A 424 -15.07 -8.16 -11.87
CA GLU A 424 -14.47 -7.67 -10.62
C GLU A 424 -12.95 -7.48 -10.75
N SER A 425 -12.26 -8.35 -11.51
CA SER A 425 -10.80 -8.28 -11.69
C SER A 425 -10.34 -7.99 -13.12
N GLY A 426 -11.23 -8.06 -14.12
CA GLY A 426 -10.90 -7.92 -15.54
C GLY A 426 -10.22 -6.58 -15.89
N LEU A 427 -9.15 -6.62 -16.68
CA LEU A 427 -8.37 -5.45 -17.10
C LEU A 427 -8.62 -5.02 -18.55
N GLY A 428 -9.37 -5.80 -19.33
CA GLY A 428 -9.69 -5.45 -20.71
C GLY A 428 -10.72 -6.40 -21.32
N PHE A 429 -10.80 -6.40 -22.65
CA PHE A 429 -11.69 -7.29 -23.39
C PHE A 429 -10.87 -8.23 -24.24
N VAL A 430 -11.11 -9.53 -24.08
CA VAL A 430 -10.27 -10.55 -24.68
C VAL A 430 -11.05 -11.30 -25.76
N PHE A 431 -10.38 -11.62 -26.86
CA PHE A 431 -10.90 -12.54 -27.86
C PHE A 431 -9.88 -13.63 -28.19
N VAL A 432 -10.35 -14.81 -28.58
CA VAL A 432 -9.47 -15.98 -28.75
C VAL A 432 -9.19 -16.27 -30.23
N GLN A 433 -10.24 -16.27 -31.05
CA GLN A 433 -10.14 -16.70 -32.44
C GLN A 433 -9.66 -15.56 -33.34
N ARG A 434 -8.72 -15.85 -34.24
CA ARG A 434 -8.20 -14.88 -35.22
C ARG A 434 -9.18 -14.68 -36.38
N ARG A 435 -10.38 -14.16 -36.10
CA ARG A 435 -11.43 -13.85 -37.09
C ARG A 435 -12.16 -12.57 -36.74
N VAL A 436 -12.67 -11.87 -37.75
CA VAL A 436 -13.36 -10.57 -37.60
C VAL A 436 -14.50 -10.69 -36.60
N ALA A 437 -15.33 -11.73 -36.69
CA ALA A 437 -16.44 -11.95 -35.77
C ALA A 437 -16.02 -12.05 -34.29
N SER A 438 -14.84 -12.62 -33.99
CA SER A 438 -14.35 -12.74 -32.61
C SER A 438 -13.84 -11.40 -32.08
N LEU A 439 -13.16 -10.61 -32.92
CA LEU A 439 -12.75 -9.24 -32.57
C LEU A 439 -13.99 -8.37 -32.33
N LEU A 440 -14.98 -8.45 -33.23
CA LEU A 440 -16.22 -7.69 -33.09
C LEU A 440 -16.99 -8.06 -31.82
N SER A 441 -17.01 -9.33 -31.42
CA SER A 441 -17.63 -9.74 -30.16
C SER A 441 -16.99 -9.03 -28.95
N ALA A 442 -15.66 -8.92 -28.91
CA ALA A 442 -14.98 -8.20 -27.85
C ALA A 442 -15.23 -6.68 -27.93
N VAL A 443 -15.30 -6.12 -29.15
CA VAL A 443 -15.70 -4.72 -29.36
C VAL A 443 -17.14 -4.48 -28.87
N ASP A 444 -18.07 -5.39 -29.13
CA ASP A 444 -19.46 -5.28 -28.69
C ASP A 444 -19.58 -5.28 -27.16
N SER A 445 -18.84 -6.17 -26.48
CA SER A 445 -18.72 -6.16 -25.02
C SER A 445 -18.10 -4.87 -24.49
N ALA A 446 -17.02 -4.41 -25.12
CA ALA A 446 -16.34 -3.16 -24.76
C ALA A 446 -17.28 -1.95 -24.85
N LEU A 447 -18.01 -1.84 -25.96
CA LEU A 447 -18.98 -0.77 -26.18
C LEU A 447 -20.19 -0.85 -25.24
N ALA A 448 -20.61 -2.06 -24.85
CA ALA A 448 -21.68 -2.23 -23.87
C ALA A 448 -21.29 -1.67 -22.49
N VAL A 449 -20.06 -1.93 -22.04
CA VAL A 449 -19.52 -1.38 -20.79
C VAL A 449 -19.28 0.12 -20.89
N TYR A 450 -18.76 0.61 -22.03
CA TYR A 450 -18.55 2.04 -22.26
C TYR A 450 -19.80 2.90 -22.03
N ARG A 451 -20.96 2.40 -22.48
CA ARG A 451 -22.26 3.08 -22.29
C ARG A 451 -22.73 3.11 -20.83
N ARG A 452 -22.19 2.25 -19.98
CA ARG A 452 -22.53 2.16 -18.55
C ARG A 452 -21.49 2.93 -17.75
N VAL A 453 -21.65 4.26 -17.71
CA VAL A 453 -20.66 5.19 -17.13
C VAL A 453 -20.10 4.76 -15.76
N PRO A 454 -20.88 4.26 -14.79
CA PRO A 454 -20.34 3.80 -13.51
C PRO A 454 -19.45 2.55 -13.61
N GLU A 455 -19.79 1.60 -14.49
CA GLU A 455 -18.96 0.40 -14.77
C GLU A 455 -17.69 0.80 -15.52
N TRP A 456 -17.82 1.66 -16.54
CA TRP A 456 -16.68 2.18 -17.29
C TRP A 456 -15.66 2.91 -16.41
N ARG A 457 -16.12 3.81 -15.53
CA ARG A 457 -15.24 4.56 -14.62
C ARG A 457 -14.49 3.64 -13.65
N ARG A 458 -15.18 2.62 -13.10
CA ARG A 458 -14.54 1.63 -12.23
C ARG A 458 -13.48 0.81 -12.96
N LEU A 459 -13.78 0.36 -14.19
CA LEU A 459 -12.81 -0.34 -15.03
C LEU A 459 -11.59 0.54 -15.34
N GLN A 460 -11.82 1.82 -15.71
CA GLN A 460 -10.75 2.79 -15.97
C GLN A 460 -9.85 3.03 -14.75
N GLN A 461 -10.44 3.20 -13.57
CA GLN A 461 -9.68 3.35 -12.33
C GLN A 461 -8.87 2.09 -12.01
N ARG A 462 -9.47 0.91 -12.17
CA ARG A 462 -8.80 -0.38 -11.94
C ARG A 462 -7.61 -0.58 -12.85
N VAL A 463 -7.72 -0.29 -14.15
CA VAL A 463 -6.58 -0.46 -15.06
C VAL A 463 -5.43 0.52 -14.78
N MET A 464 -5.74 1.74 -14.33
CA MET A 464 -4.71 2.73 -13.98
C MET A 464 -4.00 2.38 -12.67
N ALA A 465 -4.68 1.63 -11.80
CA ALA A 465 -4.16 1.14 -10.53
C ALA A 465 -3.34 -0.16 -10.66
N ALA A 466 -3.49 -0.90 -11.75
CA ALA A 466 -2.72 -2.11 -11.99
C ALA A 466 -1.20 -1.81 -12.06
N ASP A 467 -0.40 -2.56 -11.32
CA ASP A 467 1.05 -2.40 -11.30
C ASP A 467 1.74 -3.34 -12.28
N PHE A 468 2.25 -2.76 -13.35
CA PHE A 468 3.12 -3.39 -14.34
C PHE A 468 4.47 -2.66 -14.41
N SER A 469 4.93 -2.08 -13.30
CA SER A 469 6.24 -1.44 -13.21
C SER A 469 7.40 -2.45 -13.27
N TRP A 470 8.62 -1.96 -13.48
CA TRP A 470 9.82 -2.81 -13.45
C TRP A 470 10.21 -3.31 -12.05
N CYS A 471 9.52 -2.89 -10.98
CA CYS A 471 9.86 -3.27 -9.60
C CYS A 471 9.88 -4.79 -9.39
N GLY A 472 8.78 -5.49 -9.74
CA GLY A 472 8.70 -6.94 -9.64
C GLY A 472 9.67 -7.67 -10.57
N PRO A 473 9.63 -7.42 -11.89
CA PRO A 473 10.49 -8.10 -12.86
C PRO A 473 12.00 -7.93 -12.59
N ALA A 474 12.45 -6.77 -12.11
CA ALA A 474 13.87 -6.54 -11.83
C ALA A 474 14.41 -7.48 -10.73
N TRP A 475 13.61 -7.79 -9.70
CA TRP A 475 13.97 -8.79 -8.69
C TRP A 475 14.06 -10.20 -9.27
N GLU A 476 13.18 -10.56 -10.21
CA GLU A 476 13.28 -11.85 -10.88
C GLU A 476 14.55 -11.97 -11.75
N TYR A 477 14.96 -10.89 -12.42
CA TYR A 477 16.24 -10.83 -13.13
C TYR A 477 17.44 -10.87 -12.17
N ALA A 478 17.38 -10.19 -11.03
CA ALA A 478 18.42 -10.25 -10.00
C ALA A 478 18.62 -11.70 -9.50
N ALA A 479 17.53 -12.42 -9.21
CA ALA A 479 17.60 -13.84 -8.85
C ALA A 479 18.21 -14.68 -9.99
N LEU A 480 17.84 -14.40 -11.25
CA LEU A 480 18.40 -15.10 -12.42
C LEU A 480 19.91 -14.84 -12.58
N TYR A 481 20.39 -13.63 -12.28
CA TYR A 481 21.81 -13.27 -12.27
C TYR A 481 22.60 -14.05 -11.22
N GLU A 482 22.08 -14.15 -10.00
CA GLU A 482 22.70 -14.95 -8.95
C GLU A 482 22.80 -16.42 -9.33
N GLU A 483 21.75 -16.98 -9.95
CA GLU A 483 21.76 -18.34 -10.45
C GLU A 483 22.83 -18.58 -11.52
N ALA A 484 22.94 -17.67 -12.48
CA ALA A 484 23.92 -17.74 -13.55
C ALA A 484 25.36 -17.63 -13.03
N VAL A 485 25.61 -16.80 -12.00
CA VAL A 485 26.93 -16.72 -11.36
C VAL A 485 27.24 -17.97 -10.55
N ARG A 486 26.27 -18.48 -9.78
CA ARG A 486 26.46 -19.68 -8.95
C ARG A 486 26.82 -20.90 -9.79
N SER A 487 26.14 -21.12 -10.91
CA SER A 487 26.45 -22.25 -11.81
C SER A 487 27.85 -22.20 -12.42
N ARG A 488 28.56 -21.08 -12.32
CA ARG A 488 29.97 -20.94 -12.75
C ARG A 488 30.98 -20.99 -11.61
N ARG A 489 30.54 -20.85 -10.35
CA ARG A 489 31.42 -20.82 -9.17
C ARG A 489 31.50 -22.14 -8.43
N GLU A 490 30.43 -22.94 -8.46
CA GLU A 490 30.42 -24.30 -7.93
C GLU A 490 31.02 -25.25 -8.99
N PRO A 491 32.08 -26.02 -8.69
CA PRO A 491 32.50 -27.10 -9.57
C PRO A 491 31.37 -28.12 -9.63
N ASP A 492 30.97 -28.48 -10.84
CA ASP A 492 29.94 -29.47 -11.12
C ASP A 492 30.32 -30.81 -10.47
N ALA A 493 29.77 -31.07 -9.28
CA ALA A 493 29.84 -32.38 -8.65
C ALA A 493 28.80 -33.26 -9.35
N GLY A 494 29.23 -33.91 -10.44
CA GLY A 494 28.60 -35.12 -10.95
C GLY A 494 27.34 -34.92 -11.80
N ARG A 495 27.52 -34.52 -13.06
CA ARG A 495 26.70 -35.02 -14.16
C ARG A 495 27.60 -35.57 -15.26
N GLU A 496 27.94 -36.86 -15.13
CA GLU A 496 28.26 -37.68 -16.29
C GLU A 496 27.10 -38.63 -16.59
N PRO A 497 26.92 -39.03 -17.87
CA PRO A 497 25.79 -39.83 -18.33
C PRO A 497 25.91 -41.28 -17.82
N ASP A 498 24.78 -41.83 -17.40
CA ASP A 498 24.63 -43.23 -16.99
C ASP A 498 24.98 -44.19 -18.13
N VAL A 499 26.11 -44.90 -17.98
CA VAL A 499 26.40 -46.16 -18.67
C VAL A 499 26.91 -47.15 -17.63
N GLY A 500 26.00 -47.91 -17.04
CA GLY A 500 26.30 -48.85 -15.98
C GLY A 500 27.12 -50.06 -16.43
N ALA A 501 28.12 -50.43 -15.61
CA ALA A 501 28.53 -51.82 -15.37
C ALA A 501 29.37 -51.98 -14.09
N SER A 502 28.74 -52.59 -13.08
CA SER A 502 29.29 -53.54 -12.10
C SER A 502 30.13 -53.10 -10.88
N ALA A 503 29.90 -53.89 -9.82
CA ALA A 503 30.70 -54.21 -8.63
C ALA A 503 30.58 -53.30 -7.39
N ARG A 504 29.94 -53.87 -6.35
CA ARG A 504 29.90 -53.43 -4.95
C ARG A 504 31.27 -53.61 -4.27
N PRO A 505 31.56 -52.83 -3.21
CA PRO A 505 32.11 -53.44 -2.01
C PRO A 505 31.41 -53.01 -0.70
N ASP A 506 31.51 -53.90 0.29
CA ASP A 506 30.96 -53.83 1.65
C ASP A 506 31.38 -52.58 2.44
N VAL A 507 30.43 -52.05 3.23
CA VAL A 507 30.69 -51.04 4.27
C VAL A 507 30.12 -51.54 5.60
N GLN A 508 30.97 -51.57 6.62
CA GLN A 508 30.64 -51.91 8.01
C GLN A 508 29.70 -50.88 8.68
N PRO A 509 28.93 -51.26 9.71
CA PRO A 509 27.89 -50.41 10.28
C PRO A 509 28.46 -49.35 11.23
N VAL A 510 28.13 -48.08 10.96
CA VAL A 510 28.31 -46.96 11.89
C VAL A 510 27.14 -46.95 12.88
N ARG A 511 27.46 -46.87 14.18
CA ARG A 511 26.49 -46.80 15.29
C ARG A 511 25.56 -45.60 15.15
N SER A 512 24.26 -45.85 15.27
CA SER A 512 23.19 -44.85 15.25
C SER A 512 23.27 -43.88 16.44
N ARG A 513 23.34 -42.57 16.17
CA ARG A 513 23.02 -41.53 17.16
C ARG A 513 21.52 -41.57 17.48
N PRO A 514 21.10 -41.34 18.74
CA PRO A 514 19.68 -41.23 19.10
C PRO A 514 19.04 -40.07 18.34
N ARG A 515 17.79 -40.27 17.88
CA ARG A 515 17.01 -39.22 17.21
C ARG A 515 16.72 -38.09 18.21
N PRO A 516 17.00 -36.80 17.88
CA PRO A 516 16.62 -35.66 18.71
C PRO A 516 15.09 -35.60 18.86
N ALA A 517 14.61 -35.10 20.00
CA ALA A 517 13.18 -34.89 20.20
C ALA A 517 12.67 -33.75 19.29
N PRO A 518 11.38 -33.73 18.90
CA PRO A 518 10.84 -32.61 18.13
C PRO A 518 10.87 -31.31 18.95
N LEU A 519 11.29 -30.20 18.32
CA LEU A 519 11.34 -28.86 18.89
C LEU A 519 9.96 -28.18 18.79
N PRO A 520 9.36 -27.73 19.90
CA PRO A 520 8.16 -26.91 19.87
C PRO A 520 8.38 -25.57 19.17
N LEU A 521 7.49 -25.18 18.26
CA LEU A 521 7.44 -23.88 17.61
C LEU A 521 6.12 -23.17 17.92
N ALA A 522 6.17 -22.03 18.61
CA ALA A 522 5.03 -21.16 18.79
C ALA A 522 5.02 -20.08 17.70
N LEU A 523 3.85 -19.84 17.10
CA LEU A 523 3.61 -18.74 16.17
C LEU A 523 2.74 -17.71 16.89
N VAL A 524 3.19 -16.45 16.90
CA VAL A 524 2.49 -15.33 17.52
C VAL A 524 2.36 -14.21 16.48
N HIS A 525 1.15 -13.70 16.29
CA HIS A 525 0.91 -12.51 15.45
C HIS A 525 0.41 -11.37 16.30
N HIS A 526 0.93 -10.17 16.05
CA HIS A 526 0.49 -8.91 16.63
C HIS A 526 -0.24 -8.09 15.57
N ALA A 527 -1.54 -7.85 15.75
CA ALA A 527 -2.32 -6.98 14.86
C ALA A 527 -2.71 -5.70 15.59
N ASN A 528 -2.23 -4.57 15.07
CA ASN A 528 -2.49 -3.25 15.63
C ASN A 528 -2.97 -2.31 14.54
N GLN A 529 -4.05 -1.58 14.81
CA GLN A 529 -4.47 -0.44 14.01
C GLN A 529 -5.08 0.58 14.96
N TYR A 530 -4.85 1.87 14.70
CA TYR A 530 -5.57 2.94 15.37
C TYR A 530 -7.08 2.85 15.05
N LEU A 531 -7.89 3.59 15.82
CA LEU A 531 -9.33 3.76 15.57
C LEU A 531 -9.51 4.47 14.22
N VAL A 532 -9.67 3.69 13.15
CA VAL A 532 -9.64 4.17 11.76
C VAL A 532 -11.01 3.91 11.11
N THR A 533 -11.44 4.85 10.28
CA THR A 533 -12.57 4.69 9.35
C THR A 533 -12.20 3.70 8.22
N ASP A 534 -13.14 3.25 7.39
CA ASP A 534 -12.86 2.28 6.32
C ASP A 534 -12.14 2.90 5.09
N GLY A 535 -10.95 3.44 5.32
CA GLY A 535 -10.03 3.96 4.31
C GLY A 535 -9.88 5.48 4.29
N TYR A 536 -8.65 5.93 4.02
CA TYR A 536 -8.33 7.29 3.58
C TYR A 536 -7.84 7.23 2.13
N GLN A 537 -7.78 8.36 1.42
CA GLN A 537 -7.32 8.35 0.03
C GLN A 537 -5.91 7.75 -0.12
N ASP A 538 -5.06 7.88 0.90
CA ASP A 538 -3.64 7.51 0.92
C ASP A 538 -3.27 6.41 1.92
N ARG A 539 -4.24 5.82 2.64
CA ARG A 539 -4.03 4.71 3.57
C ARG A 539 -5.04 3.59 3.34
N GLU A 540 -4.57 2.35 3.37
CA GLU A 540 -5.46 1.18 3.35
C GLU A 540 -6.49 1.26 4.46
N GLY A 541 -7.76 1.06 4.11
CA GLY A 541 -8.85 1.00 5.08
C GLY A 541 -8.84 -0.28 5.89
N LEU A 542 -9.56 -0.24 7.02
CA LEU A 542 -9.73 -1.39 7.90
C LEU A 542 -10.24 -2.63 7.13
N THR A 543 -11.06 -2.46 6.09
CA THR A 543 -11.53 -3.56 5.23
C THR A 543 -10.38 -4.38 4.66
N SER A 544 -9.38 -3.74 4.03
CA SER A 544 -8.28 -4.45 3.37
C SER A 544 -7.42 -5.20 4.38
N ILE A 545 -7.14 -4.54 5.50
CA ILE A 545 -6.31 -5.07 6.59
C ILE A 545 -6.98 -6.30 7.21
N VAL A 546 -8.26 -6.18 7.61
CA VAL A 546 -9.03 -7.27 8.22
C VAL A 546 -9.24 -8.43 7.24
N ALA A 547 -9.43 -8.16 5.94
CA ALA A 547 -9.53 -9.20 4.93
C ALA A 547 -8.22 -10.01 4.85
N GLY A 548 -7.06 -9.36 4.82
CA GLY A 548 -5.77 -10.04 4.86
C GLY A 548 -5.54 -10.84 6.13
N TYR A 549 -5.93 -10.30 7.29
CA TYR A 549 -5.85 -11.02 8.56
C TYR A 549 -6.72 -12.27 8.59
N ALA A 550 -7.94 -12.18 8.05
CA ALA A 550 -8.82 -13.32 7.94
C ALA A 550 -8.24 -14.40 7.01
N GLU A 551 -7.65 -14.03 5.87
CA GLU A 551 -6.97 -14.98 4.99
C GLU A 551 -5.77 -15.65 5.66
N LEU A 552 -4.96 -14.89 6.41
CA LEU A 552 -3.86 -15.45 7.20
C LEU A 552 -4.37 -16.48 8.22
N LEU A 553 -5.43 -16.16 8.97
CA LEU A 553 -6.04 -17.08 9.94
C LEU A 553 -6.65 -18.32 9.27
N LYS A 554 -7.22 -18.19 8.05
CA LYS A 554 -7.68 -19.34 7.26
C LYS A 554 -6.53 -20.28 6.89
N LEU A 555 -5.31 -19.77 6.68
CA LEU A 555 -4.15 -20.64 6.47
C LEU A 555 -3.84 -21.46 7.73
N HIS A 556 -3.90 -20.85 8.92
CA HIS A 556 -3.75 -21.58 10.18
C HIS A 556 -4.81 -22.67 10.35
N GLU A 557 -6.07 -22.39 9.99
CA GLU A 557 -7.12 -23.42 9.97
C GLU A 557 -6.86 -24.53 8.93
N LYS A 558 -6.50 -24.15 7.70
CA LYS A 558 -6.21 -25.07 6.59
C LYS A 558 -5.11 -26.07 6.95
N TYR A 559 -4.04 -25.60 7.57
CA TYR A 559 -2.89 -26.43 7.96
C TYR A 559 -2.99 -26.97 9.39
N ARG A 560 -4.07 -26.67 10.12
CA ARG A 560 -4.31 -27.07 11.53
C ARG A 560 -3.16 -26.65 12.45
N THR A 561 -2.61 -25.46 12.21
CA THR A 561 -1.45 -24.93 12.93
C THR A 561 -1.92 -23.93 13.99
N PRO A 562 -1.76 -24.22 15.30
CA PRO A 562 -2.14 -23.30 16.37
C PRO A 562 -1.35 -21.99 16.29
N VAL A 563 -1.98 -20.89 16.71
CA VAL A 563 -1.38 -19.56 16.71
C VAL A 563 -1.86 -18.72 17.88
N ALA A 564 -0.96 -17.98 18.50
CA ALA A 564 -1.29 -16.96 19.48
C ALA A 564 -1.51 -15.62 18.78
N LEU A 565 -2.53 -14.87 19.19
CA LEU A 565 -2.92 -13.62 18.56
C LEU A 565 -3.03 -12.52 19.63
N HIS A 566 -2.31 -11.43 19.40
CA HIS A 566 -2.57 -10.15 20.05
C HIS A 566 -3.34 -9.24 19.09
N LEU A 567 -4.48 -8.73 19.53
CA LEU A 567 -5.21 -7.64 18.87
C LEU A 567 -5.17 -6.41 19.78
N SER A 568 -4.65 -5.28 19.32
CA SER A 568 -4.74 -4.05 20.11
C SER A 568 -6.20 -3.67 20.36
N GLY A 569 -6.47 -2.98 21.47
CA GLY A 569 -7.82 -2.58 21.82
C GLY A 569 -8.47 -1.64 20.81
N THR A 570 -7.70 -0.70 20.23
CA THR A 570 -8.15 0.18 19.15
C THR A 570 -8.54 -0.60 17.89
N MET A 571 -7.79 -1.66 17.56
CA MET A 571 -8.14 -2.59 16.46
C MET A 571 -9.45 -3.33 16.75
N VAL A 572 -9.65 -3.82 17.99
CA VAL A 572 -10.90 -4.50 18.39
C VAL A 572 -12.10 -3.57 18.27
N GLU A 573 -11.98 -2.32 18.70
CA GLU A 573 -13.07 -1.33 18.59
C GLU A 573 -13.39 -0.98 17.14
N ALA A 574 -12.37 -0.70 16.33
CA ALA A 574 -12.56 -0.41 14.91
C ALA A 574 -13.23 -1.61 14.19
N ALA A 575 -12.78 -2.84 14.47
CA ALA A 575 -13.38 -4.05 13.94
C ALA A 575 -14.81 -4.27 14.46
N ALA A 576 -15.11 -3.95 15.73
CA ALA A 576 -16.46 -4.07 16.27
C ALA A 576 -17.46 -3.17 15.54
N TRP A 577 -17.01 -2.01 15.07
CA TRP A 577 -17.86 -1.12 14.30
C TRP A 577 -18.00 -1.53 12.84
N HIS A 578 -16.88 -1.66 12.14
CA HIS A 578 -16.86 -1.79 10.69
C HIS A 578 -16.95 -3.26 10.22
N HIS A 579 -16.33 -4.18 10.97
CA HIS A 579 -16.17 -5.58 10.56
C HIS A 579 -16.41 -6.57 11.72
N PRO A 580 -17.59 -6.56 12.37
CA PRO A 580 -17.85 -7.43 13.53
C PRO A 580 -17.77 -8.92 13.19
N TRP A 581 -17.88 -9.27 11.90
CA TRP A 581 -17.67 -10.64 11.40
C TRP A 581 -16.24 -11.15 11.65
N PHE A 582 -15.23 -10.28 11.64
CA PHE A 582 -13.84 -10.69 11.90
C PHE A 582 -13.64 -11.10 13.35
N LEU A 583 -14.20 -10.33 14.29
CA LEU A 583 -14.19 -10.70 15.70
C LEU A 583 -14.96 -12.02 15.94
N ALA A 584 -16.06 -12.24 15.21
CA ALA A 584 -16.76 -13.52 15.23
C ALA A 584 -15.90 -14.67 14.69
N GLU A 585 -15.09 -14.43 13.66
CA GLU A 585 -14.18 -15.42 13.10
C GLU A 585 -13.03 -15.76 14.07
N VAL A 586 -12.43 -14.76 14.72
CA VAL A 586 -11.43 -14.96 15.78
C VAL A 586 -12.01 -15.81 16.92
N ARG A 587 -13.25 -15.52 17.34
CA ARG A 587 -13.95 -16.34 18.34
C ARG A 587 -14.14 -17.78 17.88
N ARG A 588 -14.62 -17.98 16.66
CA ARG A 588 -14.85 -19.32 16.09
C ARG A 588 -13.55 -20.14 16.09
N LEU A 589 -12.44 -19.53 15.68
CA LEU A 589 -11.13 -20.19 15.64
C LEU A 589 -10.57 -20.47 17.04
N ARG A 590 -10.84 -19.60 18.02
CA ARG A 590 -10.50 -19.87 19.42
C ARG A 590 -11.32 -21.02 19.98
N ASP A 591 -12.63 -21.02 19.76
CA ASP A 591 -13.51 -22.09 20.23
C ASP A 591 -13.16 -23.44 19.56
N ALA A 592 -12.56 -23.40 18.36
CA ALA A 592 -11.98 -24.55 17.68
C ALA A 592 -10.58 -24.96 18.19
N GLY A 593 -10.00 -24.23 19.14
CA GLY A 593 -8.67 -24.48 19.71
C GLY A 593 -7.49 -24.16 18.79
N LEU A 594 -7.70 -23.35 17.73
CA LEU A 594 -6.65 -22.97 16.77
C LEU A 594 -6.03 -21.61 17.09
N VAL A 595 -6.79 -20.69 17.68
CA VAL A 595 -6.31 -19.36 18.09
C VAL A 595 -6.34 -19.26 19.60
N SER A 596 -5.23 -18.83 20.20
CA SER A 596 -5.20 -18.38 21.58
C SER A 596 -4.96 -16.88 21.64
N LEU A 597 -5.58 -16.20 22.60
CA LEU A 597 -5.40 -14.76 22.78
C LEU A 597 -4.30 -14.51 23.81
N ILE A 598 -3.48 -13.49 23.55
CA ILE A 598 -2.54 -12.93 24.52
C ILE A 598 -2.90 -11.46 24.78
N GLY A 599 -2.55 -10.97 25.97
CA GLY A 599 -2.84 -9.59 26.35
C GLY A 599 -1.80 -8.60 25.83
N GLY A 600 -1.98 -7.33 26.20
CA GLY A 600 -1.18 -6.19 25.79
C GLY A 600 -1.89 -4.91 26.20
N THR A 601 -1.89 -3.87 25.35
CA THR A 601 -2.49 -2.58 25.70
C THR A 601 -3.66 -2.20 24.80
N TYR A 602 -4.46 -1.21 25.24
CA TYR A 602 -5.57 -0.73 24.42
C TYR A 602 -5.10 0.00 23.15
N SER A 603 -4.09 0.88 23.22
CA SER A 603 -3.64 1.66 22.05
C SER A 603 -2.18 1.49 21.67
N GLU A 604 -1.46 0.51 22.21
CA GLU A 604 -0.03 0.30 21.93
C GLU A 604 0.86 1.49 22.31
N ASN A 605 0.58 2.10 23.47
CA ASN A 605 1.46 3.13 24.02
C ASN A 605 2.76 2.53 24.57
N VAL A 606 3.89 3.21 24.36
CA VAL A 606 5.17 2.81 24.97
C VAL A 606 5.06 3.01 26.48
N LEU A 607 4.82 1.91 27.20
CA LEU A 607 4.46 1.90 28.61
C LEU A 607 5.48 2.63 29.49
N THR A 608 6.76 2.57 29.16
CA THR A 608 7.83 3.21 29.94
C THR A 608 7.75 4.74 29.93
N SER A 609 7.06 5.36 28.97
CA SER A 609 6.84 6.80 28.87
C SER A 609 5.68 7.32 29.73
N PHE A 610 4.89 6.42 30.33
CA PHE A 610 3.69 6.79 31.09
C PHE A 610 3.76 6.33 32.55
N ASP A 611 2.91 6.93 33.39
CA ASP A 611 2.83 6.53 34.79
C ASP A 611 2.02 5.24 34.98
N ARG A 612 2.14 4.66 36.17
CA ARG A 612 1.50 3.41 36.55
C ARG A 612 -0.02 3.42 36.35
N GLU A 613 -0.69 4.52 36.67
CA GLU A 613 -2.16 4.57 36.60
C GLU A 613 -2.64 4.61 35.15
N TYR A 614 -1.97 5.38 34.29
CA TYR A 614 -2.29 5.42 32.86
C TYR A 614 -2.10 4.04 32.23
N ASN A 615 -0.97 3.39 32.51
CA ASN A 615 -0.69 2.04 32.01
C ASN A 615 -1.69 1.01 32.55
N ARG A 616 -2.05 1.07 33.83
CA ARG A 616 -3.08 0.18 34.41
C ARG A 616 -4.42 0.32 33.69
N ARG A 617 -4.82 1.54 33.33
CA ARG A 617 -6.05 1.81 32.58
C ARG A 617 -6.00 1.27 31.14
N GLN A 618 -4.84 1.35 30.46
CA GLN A 618 -4.65 0.73 29.15
C GLN A 618 -4.90 -0.79 29.18
N LEU A 619 -4.34 -1.46 30.19
CA LEU A 619 -4.52 -2.92 30.36
C LEU A 619 -5.98 -3.26 30.68
N GLN A 620 -6.60 -2.52 31.60
CA GLN A 620 -8.00 -2.71 32.00
C GLN A 620 -8.98 -2.57 30.84
N GLU A 621 -8.75 -1.58 29.97
CA GLU A 621 -9.62 -1.36 28.83
C GLU A 621 -9.51 -2.49 27.81
N LEU A 622 -8.30 -3.03 27.59
CA LEU A 622 -8.11 -4.20 26.73
C LEU A 622 -8.83 -5.44 27.29
N PHE A 623 -8.71 -5.72 28.59
CA PHE A 623 -9.39 -6.84 29.22
C PHE A 623 -10.90 -6.78 29.02
N TRP A 624 -11.47 -5.58 29.18
CA TRP A 624 -12.88 -5.37 28.96
C TRP A 624 -13.27 -5.65 27.50
N LEU A 625 -12.51 -5.16 26.53
CA LEU A 625 -12.78 -5.37 25.10
C LEU A 625 -12.68 -6.85 24.71
N TYR A 626 -11.68 -7.56 25.22
CA TYR A 626 -11.50 -8.99 24.95
C TYR A 626 -12.63 -9.82 25.55
N GLN A 627 -13.01 -9.53 26.79
CA GLN A 627 -14.15 -10.18 27.41
C GLN A 627 -15.45 -9.88 26.66
N ARG A 628 -15.64 -8.63 26.24
CA ARG A 628 -16.87 -8.20 25.58
C ARG A 628 -17.01 -8.76 24.16
N HIS A 629 -16.00 -8.57 23.32
CA HIS A 629 -16.10 -8.82 21.89
C HIS A 629 -15.56 -10.17 21.48
N LEU A 630 -14.54 -10.65 22.17
CA LEU A 630 -13.98 -11.96 21.92
C LEU A 630 -14.54 -13.00 22.89
N GLY A 631 -15.13 -12.65 24.05
CA GLY A 631 -15.57 -13.65 25.03
C GLY A 631 -14.39 -14.37 25.69
N CYS A 632 -13.23 -13.73 25.74
CA CYS A 632 -12.05 -14.22 26.46
C CYS A 632 -12.17 -13.86 27.94
N ALA A 633 -12.08 -14.81 28.86
CA ALA A 633 -12.03 -14.46 30.26
C ALA A 633 -10.67 -13.76 30.53
N PRO A 634 -10.61 -12.70 31.35
CA PRO A 634 -9.33 -12.06 31.65
C PRO A 634 -8.29 -13.06 32.20
N GLN A 635 -8.72 -14.07 32.96
CA GLN A 635 -7.84 -15.09 33.55
C GLN A 635 -7.15 -15.97 32.50
N ASP A 636 -7.66 -16.03 31.27
CA ASP A 636 -7.04 -16.77 30.16
C ASP A 636 -5.83 -16.01 29.58
N LEU A 637 -5.68 -14.72 29.89
CA LEU A 637 -4.63 -13.84 29.38
C LEU A 637 -3.45 -13.81 30.37
N GLU A 638 -2.63 -14.85 30.29
CA GLU A 638 -1.44 -15.01 31.15
C GLU A 638 -0.18 -14.36 30.55
N ILE A 639 -0.17 -14.11 29.24
CA ILE A 639 0.97 -13.58 28.47
C ILE A 639 0.68 -12.15 28.03
N CYS A 640 1.64 -11.24 28.19
CA CYS A 640 1.57 -9.86 27.73
C CYS A 640 2.49 -9.60 26.53
N TRP A 641 1.93 -9.05 25.45
CA TRP A 641 2.65 -8.37 24.38
C TRP A 641 2.99 -6.94 24.82
N ILE A 642 4.25 -6.54 24.66
CA ILE A 642 4.70 -5.19 25.02
C ILE A 642 4.85 -4.36 23.74
N PRO A 643 4.21 -3.18 23.67
CA PRO A 643 4.32 -2.28 22.53
C PRO A 643 5.78 -1.94 22.22
N GLU A 644 6.17 -2.05 20.96
CA GLU A 644 7.54 -1.87 20.49
C GLU A 644 8.60 -2.70 21.22
N ARG A 645 8.16 -3.72 21.98
CA ARG A 645 8.99 -4.62 22.78
C ARG A 645 9.95 -3.86 23.72
N VAL A 646 9.59 -2.64 24.12
CA VAL A 646 10.39 -1.78 25.01
C VAL A 646 10.22 -2.24 26.45
N TRP A 647 11.31 -2.72 27.05
CA TRP A 647 11.32 -3.28 28.39
C TRP A 647 12.09 -2.40 29.38
N ASP A 648 11.54 -2.28 30.60
CA ASP A 648 12.22 -1.75 31.78
C ASP A 648 11.64 -2.47 33.01
N THR A 649 12.43 -3.34 33.63
CA THR A 649 12.00 -4.19 34.76
C THR A 649 11.47 -3.37 35.93
N ASP A 650 12.15 -2.29 36.31
CA ASP A 650 11.82 -1.48 37.48
C ASP A 650 10.51 -0.69 37.26
N ARG A 651 10.24 -0.30 36.01
CA ARG A 651 9.02 0.42 35.65
C ARG A 651 7.82 -0.48 35.41
N LEU A 652 8.01 -1.60 34.72
CA LEU A 652 6.90 -2.37 34.15
C LEU A 652 6.52 -3.59 34.98
N ALA A 653 7.45 -4.26 35.65
CA ALA A 653 7.15 -5.54 36.30
C ALA A 653 6.06 -5.41 37.37
N GLY A 654 6.14 -4.40 38.23
CA GLY A 654 5.12 -4.14 39.25
C GLY A 654 3.76 -3.69 38.69
N ILE A 655 3.71 -3.19 37.45
CA ILE A 655 2.46 -2.81 36.78
C ILE A 655 1.80 -4.05 36.18
N LEU A 656 2.58 -4.87 35.46
CA LEU A 656 2.08 -6.06 34.77
C LEU A 656 1.69 -7.18 35.73
N THR A 657 2.36 -7.29 36.87
CA THR A 657 2.06 -8.27 37.93
C THR A 657 1.08 -7.76 38.98
N ASP A 658 0.49 -6.59 38.78
CA ASP A 658 -0.43 -5.99 39.75
C ASP A 658 -1.66 -6.88 39.97
N PRO A 659 -1.90 -7.39 41.18
CA PRO A 659 -3.00 -8.31 41.46
C PRO A 659 -4.38 -7.64 41.36
N SER A 660 -4.44 -6.30 41.25
CA SER A 660 -5.68 -5.57 40.99
C SER A 660 -6.10 -5.60 39.52
N LEU A 661 -5.25 -6.11 38.61
CA LEU A 661 -5.66 -6.35 37.23
C LEU A 661 -6.72 -7.46 37.18
N PRO A 662 -7.69 -7.40 36.24
CA PRO A 662 -8.75 -8.41 36.13
C PRO A 662 -8.28 -9.87 35.99
N ASN A 663 -7.08 -10.10 35.46
CA ASN A 663 -6.47 -11.43 35.33
C ASN A 663 -5.68 -11.86 36.58
N GLY A 664 -5.55 -11.00 37.60
CA GLY A 664 -4.71 -11.23 38.78
C GLY A 664 -3.22 -10.91 38.58
N GLY A 665 -2.87 -10.25 37.47
CA GLY A 665 -1.50 -9.98 37.06
C GLY A 665 -1.01 -10.95 35.98
N TYR A 666 -0.29 -10.44 34.99
CA TYR A 666 0.36 -11.27 33.97
C TYR A 666 1.46 -12.13 34.58
N ARG A 667 1.55 -13.38 34.12
CA ARG A 667 2.60 -14.31 34.51
C ARG A 667 3.78 -14.27 33.54
N TYR A 668 3.50 -14.04 32.26
CA TYR A 668 4.47 -14.11 31.18
C TYR A 668 4.54 -12.79 30.41
N VAL A 669 5.72 -12.44 29.93
CA VAL A 669 5.94 -11.35 28.98
C VAL A 669 6.76 -11.85 27.80
N LEU A 670 6.37 -11.45 26.58
CA LEU A 670 7.14 -11.74 25.38
C LEU A 670 8.19 -10.64 25.15
N LEU A 671 9.47 -11.02 25.12
CA LEU A 671 10.59 -10.09 24.86
C LEU A 671 11.56 -10.70 23.85
N ASP A 672 12.25 -9.88 23.07
CA ASP A 672 13.29 -10.35 22.13
C ASP A 672 14.39 -11.13 22.88
N ASP A 673 14.84 -12.22 22.28
CA ASP A 673 15.96 -13.03 22.76
C ASP A 673 17.26 -12.22 22.91
N ARG A 674 17.38 -11.12 22.17
CA ARG A 674 18.40 -10.08 22.35
C ARG A 674 18.56 -9.63 23.81
N LEU A 675 17.48 -9.52 24.58
CA LEU A 675 17.50 -9.00 25.96
C LEU A 675 18.11 -9.99 26.97
N LEU A 676 18.42 -11.22 26.54
CA LEU A 676 19.19 -12.20 27.32
C LEU A 676 20.64 -11.79 27.53
N TYR A 677 21.16 -10.94 26.65
CA TYR A 677 22.53 -10.49 26.66
C TYR A 677 22.56 -9.07 27.26
N PRO A 678 23.38 -8.80 28.29
CA PRO A 678 23.46 -7.47 28.90
C PRO A 678 24.22 -6.48 28.01
N THR A 679 24.01 -5.20 28.28
CA THR A 679 24.79 -4.09 27.73
C THR A 679 25.90 -3.63 28.69
N ASP A 680 25.87 -4.04 29.96
CA ASP A 680 26.79 -3.60 31.02
C ASP A 680 26.76 -2.08 31.30
N GLY A 681 25.70 -1.38 30.87
CA GLY A 681 25.40 0.02 31.22
C GLY A 681 25.27 0.98 30.04
N ASP A 682 25.93 0.70 28.91
CA ASP A 682 25.84 1.40 27.63
C ASP A 682 25.87 0.36 26.50
N HIS A 683 25.37 0.65 25.29
CA HIS A 683 25.33 -0.34 24.21
C HIS A 683 26.76 -0.83 23.81
N GLY A 684 27.12 -2.03 24.29
CA GLY A 684 28.42 -2.70 24.13
C GLY A 684 28.39 -4.11 24.76
N GLY A 685 29.44 -4.92 24.57
CA GLY A 685 29.52 -6.27 25.16
C GLY A 685 28.69 -7.35 24.46
N ASP A 686 28.19 -8.32 25.22
CA ASP A 686 27.52 -9.53 24.71
C ASP A 686 26.29 -9.21 23.83
N ARG A 687 25.53 -8.14 24.14
CA ARG A 687 24.38 -7.73 23.32
C ARG A 687 24.80 -7.19 21.95
N ALA A 688 25.88 -6.41 21.89
CA ALA A 688 26.42 -5.92 20.62
C ALA A 688 26.97 -7.05 19.75
N ASP A 689 27.59 -8.07 20.37
CA ASP A 689 28.03 -9.29 19.68
C ASP A 689 26.85 -10.09 19.13
N PHE A 690 25.75 -10.20 19.89
CA PHE A 690 24.50 -10.80 19.41
C PHE A 690 23.94 -10.05 18.19
N ASP A 691 23.87 -8.72 18.28
CA ASP A 691 23.35 -7.87 17.20
C ASP A 691 24.22 -7.94 15.93
N GLY A 692 25.54 -8.03 16.09
CA GLY A 692 26.49 -8.17 14.99
C GLY A 692 26.57 -9.56 14.36
N ALA A 693 26.00 -10.60 14.99
CA ALA A 693 26.05 -11.96 14.48
C ALA A 693 25.15 -12.16 13.24
N ASP A 694 25.58 -13.04 12.30
CA ASP A 694 24.86 -13.27 11.02
C ASP A 694 23.40 -13.65 11.29
N PRO A 695 22.43 -12.86 10.81
CA PRO A 695 21.00 -13.13 10.97
C PRO A 695 20.54 -14.46 10.40
N ALA A 696 21.33 -15.15 9.59
CA ALA A 696 21.02 -16.50 9.10
C ALA A 696 21.47 -17.65 10.03
N SER A 697 22.16 -17.35 11.13
CA SER A 697 22.56 -18.34 12.12
C SER A 697 21.36 -18.78 12.96
N PRO A 698 21.27 -20.07 13.34
CA PRO A 698 20.20 -20.54 14.22
C PRO A 698 20.21 -19.77 15.55
N PRO A 699 19.06 -19.61 16.22
CA PRO A 699 19.01 -18.96 17.52
C PRO A 699 19.90 -19.69 18.53
N PRO A 700 20.57 -18.96 19.45
CA PRO A 700 21.35 -19.57 20.52
C PRO A 700 20.49 -20.54 21.35
N ALA A 701 21.06 -21.66 21.80
CA ALA A 701 20.28 -22.67 22.52
C ALA A 701 19.71 -22.15 23.87
N ASP A 702 20.39 -21.19 24.49
CA ASP A 702 19.95 -20.52 25.71
C ASP A 702 18.81 -19.50 25.47
N ALA A 703 18.64 -19.05 24.23
CA ALA A 703 17.54 -18.19 23.79
C ALA A 703 16.20 -18.91 23.59
N LEU A 704 16.19 -20.24 23.68
CA LEU A 704 14.99 -21.04 23.46
C LEU A 704 14.23 -21.37 24.76
N ARG A 705 14.70 -20.93 25.92
CA ARG A 705 14.11 -21.30 27.21
C ARG A 705 13.53 -20.09 27.93
N PRO A 706 12.29 -20.17 28.43
CA PRO A 706 11.76 -19.16 29.34
C PRO A 706 12.59 -19.03 30.62
N TYR A 707 12.55 -17.86 31.25
CA TYR A 707 13.29 -17.56 32.46
C TYR A 707 12.56 -16.54 33.34
N CYS A 708 12.77 -16.61 34.66
CA CYS A 708 12.22 -15.66 35.62
C CYS A 708 13.05 -14.37 35.61
N ILE A 709 12.39 -13.22 35.71
CA ILE A 709 13.06 -11.91 35.78
C ILE A 709 13.48 -11.64 37.23
N ALA A 710 14.75 -11.38 37.47
CA ALA A 710 15.26 -10.91 38.77
C ALA A 710 14.62 -9.54 39.08
N GLY A 711 13.97 -9.42 40.24
CA GLY A 711 13.19 -8.23 40.58
C GLY A 711 11.84 -8.11 39.86
N GLY A 712 11.50 -9.05 38.97
CA GLY A 712 10.28 -8.99 38.17
C GLY A 712 9.01 -9.49 38.85
N HIS A 713 8.97 -9.55 40.19
CA HIS A 713 7.79 -9.97 40.97
C HIS A 713 7.18 -11.34 40.59
N GLY A 714 8.02 -12.30 40.20
CA GLY A 714 7.58 -13.64 39.80
C GLY A 714 7.18 -13.78 38.33
N MET A 715 7.32 -12.72 37.55
CA MET A 715 7.09 -12.74 36.11
C MET A 715 8.20 -13.47 35.35
N GLU A 716 7.80 -14.18 34.30
CA GLU A 716 8.69 -14.94 33.43
C GLU A 716 8.75 -14.31 32.02
N VAL A 717 9.94 -14.27 31.42
CA VAL A 717 10.10 -13.95 29.99
C VAL A 717 9.92 -15.20 29.17
N VAL A 718 9.19 -15.06 28.07
CA VAL A 718 9.15 -16.01 26.96
C VAL A 718 9.92 -15.37 25.80
N PRO A 719 11.13 -15.85 25.47
CA PRO A 719 11.96 -15.21 24.44
C PRO A 719 11.34 -15.40 23.06
N MET A 720 11.10 -14.31 22.35
CA MET A 720 10.82 -14.36 20.91
C MET A 720 12.12 -14.29 20.13
N SER A 721 12.25 -15.08 19.08
CA SER A 721 13.50 -15.10 18.32
C SER A 721 13.56 -13.96 17.32
N THR A 722 14.49 -13.02 17.53
CA THR A 722 14.77 -11.94 16.56
C THR A 722 15.12 -12.52 15.18
N ARG A 723 15.74 -13.70 15.12
CA ARG A 723 16.14 -14.34 13.86
C ARG A 723 14.94 -14.86 13.05
N LEU A 724 13.96 -15.48 13.69
CA LEU A 724 12.74 -15.95 13.02
C LEU A 724 11.96 -14.80 12.38
N ARG A 725 11.98 -13.62 13.02
CA ARG A 725 11.41 -12.39 12.48
C ARG A 725 11.93 -12.12 11.07
N TYR A 726 13.23 -12.28 10.81
CA TYR A 726 13.78 -12.09 9.47
C TYR A 726 13.48 -13.23 8.50
N TRP A 727 13.28 -14.45 9.00
CA TRP A 727 13.13 -15.63 8.13
C TRP A 727 11.70 -15.89 7.68
N ILE A 728 10.70 -15.38 8.41
CA ILE A 728 9.28 -15.67 8.18
C ILE A 728 8.53 -14.37 7.81
N PRO A 729 7.78 -14.34 6.69
CA PRO A 729 7.71 -15.37 5.66
C PRO A 729 8.99 -15.41 4.78
N PRO A 730 9.46 -16.61 4.37
CA PRO A 730 10.72 -16.77 3.64
C PRO A 730 10.59 -16.33 2.17
N ASP A 731 11.38 -15.34 1.77
CA ASP A 731 11.39 -14.78 0.40
C ASP A 731 12.56 -15.26 -0.47
N ASP A 732 13.56 -15.91 0.13
CA ASP A 732 14.74 -16.41 -0.56
C ASP A 732 15.19 -17.80 -0.05
N ARG A 733 16.14 -18.41 -0.78
CA ARG A 733 16.70 -19.72 -0.41
C ARG A 733 17.55 -19.68 0.88
N LYS A 734 18.09 -18.52 1.27
CA LYS A 734 18.92 -18.39 2.48
C LYS A 734 18.03 -18.56 3.72
N ARG A 735 16.88 -17.88 3.77
CA ARG A 735 15.88 -17.99 4.84
C ARG A 735 15.32 -19.39 4.96
N TRP A 736 15.02 -20.04 3.83
CA TRP A 736 14.63 -21.46 3.83
C TRP A 736 15.69 -22.37 4.46
N ARG A 737 16.98 -22.18 4.13
CA ARG A 737 18.07 -22.95 4.74
C ARG A 737 18.21 -22.65 6.24
N SER A 738 18.03 -21.40 6.66
CA SER A 738 18.05 -21.02 8.08
C SER A 738 16.91 -21.68 8.86
N LEU A 739 15.70 -21.69 8.30
CA LEU A 739 14.56 -22.42 8.88
C LEU A 739 14.82 -23.93 8.98
N SER A 740 15.40 -24.54 7.94
CA SER A 740 15.79 -25.96 8.00
C SER A 740 16.83 -26.25 9.07
N ARG A 741 17.83 -25.36 9.26
CA ARG A 741 18.83 -25.51 10.32
C ARG A 741 18.22 -25.35 11.72
N ALA A 742 17.28 -24.43 11.90
CA ALA A 742 16.57 -24.27 13.16
C ALA A 742 15.78 -25.54 13.53
N ALA A 743 15.21 -26.23 12.54
CA ALA A 743 14.53 -27.51 12.74
C ALA A 743 15.46 -28.68 13.13
N GLU A 744 16.78 -28.51 12.99
CA GLU A 744 17.80 -29.50 13.35
C GLU A 744 18.43 -29.23 14.74
N LEU A 745 18.01 -28.17 15.43
CA LEU A 745 18.56 -27.82 16.74
C LEU A 745 18.33 -28.97 17.75
N PRO A 746 19.37 -29.38 18.48
CA PRO A 746 19.26 -30.49 19.41
C PRO A 746 18.39 -30.11 20.60
N THR A 747 17.30 -30.84 20.81
CA THR A 747 16.50 -30.75 22.03
C THR A 747 16.68 -32.00 22.89
N ALA A 748 16.77 -31.81 24.20
CA ALA A 748 16.71 -32.91 25.15
C ALA A 748 15.24 -33.21 25.47
N PRO A 749 14.81 -34.50 25.48
CA PRO A 749 13.49 -34.86 25.96
C PRO A 749 13.25 -34.33 27.39
N GLY A 750 12.18 -33.56 27.59
CA GLY A 750 11.80 -33.01 28.90
C GLY A 750 12.45 -31.68 29.28
N ASP A 751 13.07 -30.98 28.32
CA ASP A 751 13.56 -29.61 28.51
C ASP A 751 12.53 -28.57 28.06
N ASP A 752 12.45 -27.43 28.76
CA ASP A 752 11.46 -26.35 28.52
C ASP A 752 11.92 -25.43 27.37
N THR A 753 12.37 -26.03 26.27
CA THR A 753 12.83 -25.35 25.06
C THR A 753 11.65 -25.14 24.11
N VAL A 754 11.40 -23.91 23.70
CA VAL A 754 10.42 -23.50 22.69
C VAL A 754 11.03 -22.46 21.76
N LEU A 755 10.84 -22.64 20.47
CA LEU A 755 11.17 -21.65 19.46
C LEU A 755 9.94 -20.78 19.24
N VAL A 756 10.07 -19.45 19.30
CA VAL A 756 8.92 -18.54 19.20
C VAL A 756 9.13 -17.55 18.06
N TYR A 757 8.25 -17.59 17.06
CA TYR A 757 8.10 -16.52 16.07
C TYR A 757 7.03 -15.56 16.58
N ALA A 758 7.34 -14.27 16.61
CA ALA A 758 6.43 -13.23 17.04
C ALA A 758 6.72 -11.94 16.25
N ASP A 759 5.74 -11.45 15.49
CA ASP A 759 5.89 -10.24 14.66
C ASP A 759 4.53 -9.66 14.25
N ASP A 760 4.57 -8.52 13.56
CA ASP A 760 3.39 -7.85 13.03
C ASP A 760 2.62 -8.75 12.06
N MET A 761 1.29 -8.82 12.25
CA MET A 761 0.40 -9.65 11.47
C MET A 761 0.34 -9.18 10.01
N GLU A 762 0.44 -7.86 9.78
CA GLU A 762 0.49 -7.20 8.48
C GLU A 762 1.55 -7.82 7.58
N LYS A 763 2.70 -8.14 8.14
CA LYS A 763 3.84 -8.72 7.42
C LYS A 763 3.52 -10.09 6.85
N SER A 764 2.89 -10.95 7.63
CA SER A 764 2.51 -12.30 7.18
C SER A 764 1.24 -12.28 6.33
N ALA A 765 0.34 -11.33 6.58
CA ALA A 765 -0.89 -11.15 5.82
C ALA A 765 -0.68 -10.45 4.46
N GLY A 766 0.47 -9.78 4.25
CA GLY A 766 0.75 -9.04 3.01
C GLY A 766 -0.16 -7.83 2.84
N VAL A 767 -0.46 -7.13 3.93
CA VAL A 767 -1.28 -5.90 3.96
C VAL A 767 -0.47 -4.73 4.53
N GLY A 768 -0.95 -3.50 4.35
CA GLY A 768 -0.23 -2.30 4.75
C GLY A 768 1.04 -2.06 3.91
N PRO A 769 2.20 -1.75 4.51
CA PRO A 769 3.44 -1.49 3.76
C PRO A 769 4.07 -2.77 3.19
N TRP A 770 3.53 -3.95 3.52
CA TRP A 770 4.11 -5.24 3.17
C TRP A 770 3.60 -5.76 1.83
N HIS A 771 4.49 -6.37 1.05
CA HIS A 771 4.18 -6.83 -0.30
C HIS A 771 3.07 -7.91 -0.31
N PRO A 772 2.04 -7.84 -1.19
CA PRO A 772 0.91 -8.77 -1.19
C PRO A 772 1.28 -10.26 -1.32
N SER A 773 2.40 -10.58 -1.96
CA SER A 773 2.88 -11.96 -2.04
C SER A 773 3.38 -12.55 -0.71
N ALA A 774 3.47 -11.77 0.37
CA ALA A 774 3.88 -12.26 1.69
C ALA A 774 2.92 -13.32 2.24
N LEU A 775 1.62 -13.19 2.00
CA LEU A 775 0.62 -14.20 2.36
C LEU A 775 0.89 -15.56 1.69
N GLY A 776 1.19 -15.54 0.39
CA GLY A 776 1.55 -16.76 -0.35
C GLY A 776 2.84 -17.39 0.15
N ARG A 777 3.85 -16.57 0.49
CA ARG A 777 5.09 -17.05 1.10
C ARG A 777 4.87 -17.63 2.50
N TYR A 778 3.97 -17.04 3.28
CA TYR A 778 3.58 -17.55 4.60
C TYR A 778 2.84 -18.88 4.47
N GLU A 779 1.98 -19.01 3.46
CA GLU A 779 1.36 -20.30 3.13
C GLU A 779 2.41 -21.36 2.79
N ASP A 780 3.40 -21.02 1.96
CA ASP A 780 4.50 -21.94 1.63
C ASP A 780 5.25 -22.37 2.89
N PHE A 781 5.47 -21.44 3.84
CA PHE A 781 6.05 -21.73 5.16
C PHE A 781 5.20 -22.71 5.97
N LEU A 782 3.89 -22.49 6.10
CA LEU A 782 3.01 -23.41 6.82
C LEU A 782 2.94 -24.80 6.15
N ARG A 783 2.93 -24.83 4.82
CA ARG A 783 2.98 -26.08 4.06
C ARG A 783 4.29 -26.83 4.30
N TRP A 784 5.42 -26.12 4.32
CA TRP A 784 6.72 -26.70 4.64
C TRP A 784 6.76 -27.19 6.09
N LEU A 785 6.29 -26.39 7.04
CA LEU A 785 6.23 -26.72 8.46
C LEU A 785 5.44 -28.00 8.72
N ALA A 786 4.31 -28.20 8.02
CA ALA A 786 3.52 -29.44 8.10
C ALA A 786 4.26 -30.70 7.63
N THR A 787 5.37 -30.55 6.90
CA THR A 787 6.23 -31.67 6.48
C THR A 787 7.43 -31.91 7.39
N GLN A 788 7.66 -31.06 8.41
CA GLN A 788 8.83 -31.17 9.28
C GLN A 788 8.55 -32.09 10.49
N PRO A 789 9.22 -33.25 10.61
CA PRO A 789 9.01 -34.16 11.74
C PRO A 789 9.71 -33.70 13.03
N THR A 790 10.65 -32.75 12.93
CA THR A 790 11.47 -32.27 14.04
C THR A 790 11.04 -30.90 14.57
N LEU A 791 10.07 -30.23 13.95
CA LEU A 791 9.57 -28.92 14.36
C LEU A 791 8.05 -28.99 14.49
N VAL A 792 7.54 -28.84 15.71
CA VAL A 792 6.13 -29.11 16.03
C VAL A 792 5.44 -27.82 16.44
N PRO A 793 4.44 -27.34 15.68
CA PRO A 793 3.63 -26.20 16.08
C PRO A 793 2.93 -26.44 17.42
N VAL A 794 3.00 -25.49 18.34
CA VAL A 794 2.34 -25.57 19.66
C VAL A 794 1.51 -24.33 19.97
N ASP A 795 0.42 -24.54 20.70
CA ASP A 795 -0.30 -23.45 21.36
C ASP A 795 0.52 -22.94 22.55
N LEU A 796 0.98 -21.69 22.47
CA LEU A 796 1.95 -21.15 23.43
C LEU A 796 1.43 -21.12 24.88
N PRO A 797 0.22 -20.58 25.19
CA PRO A 797 -0.29 -20.58 26.56
C PRO A 797 -0.44 -21.99 27.14
N SER A 798 -0.98 -22.93 26.37
CA SER A 798 -1.15 -24.31 26.84
C SER A 798 0.20 -25.01 27.04
N TRP A 799 1.18 -24.76 26.17
CA TRP A 799 2.53 -25.28 26.32
C TRP A 799 3.19 -24.76 27.61
N LEU A 800 3.09 -23.45 27.89
CA LEU A 800 3.67 -22.84 29.10
C LEU A 800 3.09 -23.41 30.39
N ARG A 801 1.78 -23.69 30.44
CA ARG A 801 1.09 -24.31 31.59
C ARG A 801 1.52 -25.76 31.85
N GLN A 802 1.96 -26.47 30.82
CA GLN A 802 2.35 -27.89 30.90
C GLN A 802 3.84 -28.10 31.23
N ARG A 803 4.64 -27.03 31.21
CA ARG A 803 6.06 -27.07 31.60
C ARG A 803 6.22 -27.62 33.01
N ARG A 804 7.29 -28.39 33.20
CA ARG A 804 7.55 -29.11 34.46
C ARG A 804 8.73 -28.55 35.23
N ARG A 805 9.60 -27.76 34.61
CA ARG A 805 10.79 -27.21 35.25
C ARG A 805 10.51 -25.81 35.77
N VAL A 806 11.11 -25.49 36.90
CA VAL A 806 11.17 -24.11 37.37
C VAL A 806 12.22 -23.38 36.51
N PRO A 807 11.87 -22.27 35.84
CA PRO A 807 12.82 -21.52 35.04
C PRO A 807 13.96 -20.96 35.90
N GLY A 808 15.14 -20.78 35.29
CA GLY A 808 16.24 -20.06 35.93
C GLY A 808 15.89 -18.58 36.11
N VAL A 809 16.56 -17.89 37.04
CA VAL A 809 16.38 -16.45 37.26
C VAL A 809 17.48 -15.68 36.51
N ARG A 810 17.12 -14.61 35.80
CA ARG A 810 18.07 -13.72 35.09
C ARG A 810 17.75 -12.25 35.33
N VAL A 811 18.78 -11.40 35.37
CA VAL A 811 18.60 -9.95 35.27
C VAL A 811 18.24 -9.61 33.82
N VAL A 812 17.21 -8.78 33.64
CA VAL A 812 16.82 -8.25 32.33
C VAL A 812 16.99 -6.75 32.38
N GLU A 813 18.00 -6.28 31.64
CA GLU A 813 18.23 -4.85 31.48
C GLU A 813 17.18 -4.21 30.59
N ARG A 814 17.11 -2.88 30.62
CA ARG A 814 16.29 -2.12 29.68
C ARG A 814 16.71 -2.43 28.24
N GLY A 815 15.74 -2.49 27.33
CA GLY A 815 16.02 -2.87 25.96
C GLY A 815 14.78 -2.91 25.07
N THR A 816 15.03 -2.92 23.77
CA THR A 816 14.04 -3.19 22.72
C THR A 816 14.70 -4.00 21.59
N PHE A 817 13.98 -4.23 20.49
CA PHE A 817 14.50 -4.88 19.30
C PHE A 817 15.56 -4.02 18.60
N VAL A 818 16.45 -4.69 17.88
CA VAL A 818 17.70 -4.10 17.37
C VAL A 818 17.48 -2.90 16.46
N GLU A 819 16.52 -2.96 15.53
CA GLU A 819 16.27 -1.86 14.60
C GLU A 819 15.80 -0.61 15.34
N LEU A 820 14.90 -0.74 16.31
CA LEU A 820 14.42 0.41 17.08
C LEU A 820 15.51 1.01 17.97
N ALA A 821 16.25 0.15 18.68
CA ALA A 821 17.33 0.58 19.57
C ALA A 821 18.46 1.27 18.79
N GLN A 822 18.91 0.66 17.69
CA GLN A 822 20.11 1.06 16.97
C GLN A 822 19.82 1.81 15.69
N ASP A 823 19.13 1.20 14.72
CA ASP A 823 18.97 1.77 13.37
C ASP A 823 18.10 3.03 13.40
N TRP A 824 17.04 2.98 14.20
CA TRP A 824 16.05 4.02 14.38
C TRP A 824 16.37 4.97 15.56
N HIS A 825 17.49 4.74 16.25
CA HIS A 825 18.06 5.62 17.29
C HIS A 825 17.06 5.99 18.40
N ALA A 826 16.06 5.14 18.69
CA ALA A 826 15.25 5.32 19.88
C ALA A 826 16.05 5.02 21.15
N GLY A 827 17.14 4.27 21.02
CA GLY A 827 17.96 3.79 22.13
C GLY A 827 17.32 2.59 22.84
N GLU A 828 18.09 1.93 23.70
CA GLU A 828 17.65 0.74 24.44
C GLU A 828 16.39 0.98 25.29
N ASP A 829 16.17 2.20 25.75
CA ASP A 829 15.03 2.56 26.60
C ASP A 829 14.05 3.55 25.95
N TYR A 830 14.10 3.69 24.63
CA TYR A 830 13.22 4.53 23.82
C TYR A 830 13.35 6.05 24.08
N ARG A 831 14.27 6.48 24.97
CA ARG A 831 14.44 7.89 25.34
C ARG A 831 15.01 8.75 24.23
N GLY A 832 15.71 8.16 23.25
CA GLY A 832 16.17 8.88 22.06
C GLY A 832 15.01 9.52 21.29
N TRP A 833 13.80 8.95 21.41
CA TRP A 833 12.59 9.48 20.80
C TRP A 833 11.70 10.20 21.80
N ASP A 834 11.40 9.55 22.94
CA ASP A 834 10.55 10.16 23.97
C ASP A 834 11.14 11.47 24.51
N GLN A 835 12.47 11.64 24.54
CA GLN A 835 13.10 12.86 25.04
C GLN A 835 13.57 13.80 23.93
N ASP A 836 13.24 13.50 22.67
CA ASP A 836 13.55 14.41 21.56
C ASP A 836 12.85 15.76 21.76
N ARG A 837 13.58 16.84 21.53
CA ARG A 837 13.06 18.20 21.70
C ARG A 837 11.86 18.49 20.78
N ALA A 838 11.81 17.88 19.60
CA ALA A 838 10.70 18.02 18.66
C ALA A 838 9.41 17.35 19.18
N TRP A 839 9.52 16.35 20.07
CA TRP A 839 8.38 15.69 20.68
C TRP A 839 7.80 16.45 21.87
N ARG A 840 8.59 17.34 22.49
CA ARG A 840 8.23 18.04 23.73
C ARG A 840 6.86 18.74 23.72
N PRO A 841 6.44 19.50 22.68
CA PRO A 841 5.12 20.13 22.67
C PRO A 841 3.98 19.11 22.82
N TYR A 842 4.11 17.95 22.19
CA TYR A 842 3.11 16.89 22.19
C TYR A 842 3.03 16.16 23.54
N GLN A 843 4.19 15.95 24.19
CA GLN A 843 4.20 15.49 25.58
C GLN A 843 3.50 16.46 26.50
N ASP A 844 3.74 17.76 26.32
CA ASP A 844 3.13 18.78 27.16
C ASP A 844 1.61 18.84 26.93
N TYR A 845 1.11 18.63 25.69
CA TYR A 845 -0.32 18.47 25.39
C TYR A 845 -0.94 17.28 26.12
N LEU A 846 -0.36 16.09 25.96
CA LEU A 846 -0.82 14.88 26.66
C LEU A 846 -0.81 15.07 28.17
N ALA A 847 0.25 15.66 28.72
CA ALA A 847 0.36 15.90 30.15
C ALA A 847 -0.69 16.90 30.67
N ARG A 848 -1.00 17.95 29.91
CA ARG A 848 -2.07 18.92 30.26
C ARG A 848 -3.45 18.27 30.20
N ALA A 849 -3.75 17.54 29.13
CA ALA A 849 -5.01 16.79 29.01
C ALA A 849 -5.19 15.81 30.18
N ARG A 850 -4.15 15.01 30.51
CA ARG A 850 -4.14 14.11 31.67
C ARG A 850 -4.41 14.82 32.98
N ARG A 851 -3.78 15.99 33.21
CA ARG A 851 -4.07 16.79 34.39
C ARG A 851 -5.51 17.27 34.42
N ALA A 852 -6.06 17.75 33.31
CA ALA A 852 -7.43 18.24 33.22
C ALA A 852 -8.46 17.15 33.53
N VAL A 853 -8.28 15.95 32.97
CA VAL A 853 -9.16 14.79 33.23
C VAL A 853 -9.05 14.34 34.68
N ALA A 854 -7.83 14.21 35.22
CA ALA A 854 -7.63 13.81 36.60
C ALA A 854 -8.18 14.83 37.62
N VAL A 855 -8.13 16.13 37.31
CA VAL A 855 -8.76 17.18 38.13
C VAL A 855 -10.28 17.04 38.10
N ALA A 856 -10.88 16.79 36.93
CA ALA A 856 -12.32 16.57 36.83
C ALA A 856 -12.78 15.34 37.63
N GLU A 857 -12.06 14.22 37.50
CA GLU A 857 -12.33 12.99 38.26
C GLU A 857 -12.25 13.23 39.78
N ARG A 858 -11.18 13.89 40.26
CA ARG A 858 -11.03 14.22 41.69
C ARG A 858 -12.10 15.19 42.21
N ALA A 859 -12.61 16.07 41.35
CA ALA A 859 -13.68 17.01 41.69
C ALA A 859 -15.08 16.36 41.72
N GLY A 860 -15.20 15.06 41.42
CA GLY A 860 -16.50 14.39 41.33
C GLY A 860 -17.35 14.88 40.16
N ALA A 861 -16.69 15.24 39.04
CA ALA A 861 -17.37 15.57 37.79
C ALA A 861 -18.26 14.44 37.28
N GLU A 862 -19.12 14.73 36.29
CA GLU A 862 -20.05 13.75 35.74
C GLU A 862 -19.30 12.47 35.30
N PRO A 863 -19.62 11.29 35.88
CA PRO A 863 -18.76 10.11 35.75
C PRO A 863 -18.64 9.56 34.33
N ARG A 864 -19.71 9.63 33.52
CA ARG A 864 -19.72 9.04 32.18
C ARG A 864 -18.90 9.84 31.18
N LEU A 865 -19.02 11.17 31.22
CA LEU A 865 -18.18 12.06 30.42
C LEU A 865 -16.72 12.03 30.90
N THR A 866 -16.48 11.86 32.20
CA THR A 866 -15.12 11.65 32.73
C THR A 866 -14.51 10.34 32.23
N ALA A 867 -15.29 9.26 32.19
CA ALA A 867 -14.85 7.99 31.62
C ALA A 867 -14.58 8.09 30.12
N LEU A 868 -15.40 8.84 29.38
CA LEU A 868 -15.16 9.11 27.95
C LEU A 868 -13.89 9.95 27.75
N ALA A 869 -13.63 10.95 28.60
CA ALA A 869 -12.42 11.74 28.55
C ALA A 869 -11.16 10.88 28.78
N TRP A 870 -11.21 9.98 29.76
CA TRP A 870 -10.15 8.98 29.97
C TRP A 870 -9.99 8.06 28.75
N LYS A 871 -11.10 7.54 28.22
CA LYS A 871 -11.08 6.64 27.05
C LYS A 871 -10.42 7.29 25.83
N HIS A 872 -10.75 8.54 25.55
CA HIS A 872 -10.13 9.31 24.47
C HIS A 872 -8.64 9.53 24.73
N LEU A 873 -8.27 9.87 25.96
CA LEU A 873 -6.89 10.09 26.33
C LEU A 873 -6.02 8.82 26.24
N LEU A 874 -6.60 7.65 26.53
CA LEU A 874 -5.96 6.36 26.30
C LEU A 874 -5.70 6.13 24.80
N ALA A 875 -6.65 6.47 23.92
CA ALA A 875 -6.45 6.38 22.48
C ALA A 875 -5.33 7.31 22.01
N SER A 876 -5.26 8.54 22.54
CA SER A 876 -4.21 9.52 22.22
C SER A 876 -2.77 9.11 22.61
N GLY A 877 -2.59 8.02 23.34
CA GLY A 877 -1.28 7.42 23.61
C GLY A 877 -0.77 6.49 22.50
N TYR A 878 -1.50 6.35 21.39
CA TYR A 878 -1.17 5.36 20.36
C TYR A 878 0.23 5.54 19.77
N GLU A 879 1.01 4.44 19.76
CA GLU A 879 2.39 4.35 19.27
C GLU A 879 3.21 5.63 19.60
N THR A 880 3.16 6.02 20.88
CA THR A 880 3.69 7.29 21.40
C THR A 880 5.12 7.58 20.94
N ALA A 881 5.37 8.85 20.57
CA ALA A 881 6.71 9.37 20.22
C ALA A 881 7.41 8.61 19.08
N TRP A 882 6.67 8.05 18.13
CA TRP A 882 7.29 7.45 16.95
C TRP A 882 7.99 8.49 16.07
N HIS A 883 9.09 8.14 15.40
CA HIS A 883 9.79 9.01 14.45
C HIS A 883 9.74 8.47 13.02
N ASP A 884 9.73 9.39 12.05
CA ASP A 884 9.84 9.04 10.63
C ASP A 884 11.29 8.69 10.28
N THR A 885 11.50 7.44 9.86
CA THR A 885 12.83 6.88 9.58
C THR A 885 13.37 7.27 8.21
N ASP A 886 12.55 7.87 7.34
CA ASP A 886 12.89 8.14 5.93
C ASP A 886 13.45 9.56 5.69
N LEU A 887 13.57 10.39 6.74
CA LEU A 887 13.97 11.81 6.64
C LEU A 887 15.28 12.15 7.39
N PRO A 888 16.17 13.00 6.81
CA PRO A 888 17.34 13.51 7.52
C PRO A 888 16.91 14.33 8.74
N GLY A 889 17.44 14.02 9.92
CA GLY A 889 17.09 14.73 11.17
C GLY A 889 15.77 14.29 11.81
N ARG A 890 15.34 13.04 11.57
CA ARG A 890 14.34 12.24 12.33
C ARG A 890 13.26 13.06 13.06
N PRO A 891 12.36 13.76 12.35
CA PRO A 891 11.23 14.39 13.00
C PRO A 891 10.28 13.32 13.58
N PRO A 892 9.55 13.63 14.67
CA PRO A 892 8.49 12.74 15.13
C PRO A 892 7.43 12.57 14.04
N ALA A 893 6.91 11.35 13.91
CA ALA A 893 5.98 10.95 12.87
C ALA A 893 4.72 11.80 12.89
N ALA A 894 4.21 12.14 11.71
CA ALA A 894 3.07 13.04 11.57
C ALA A 894 1.84 12.56 12.34
N TRP A 895 1.52 11.28 12.23
CA TRP A 895 0.37 10.68 12.90
C TRP A 895 0.58 10.63 14.42
N ALA A 896 1.80 10.37 14.92
CA ALA A 896 2.08 10.31 16.36
C ALA A 896 1.89 11.70 17.00
N LYS A 897 2.40 12.73 16.32
CA LYS A 897 2.21 14.13 16.68
C LYS A 897 0.73 14.48 16.71
N ALA A 898 0.00 14.19 15.63
CA ALA A 898 -1.43 14.45 15.53
C ALA A 898 -2.22 13.80 16.66
N VAL A 899 -2.03 12.50 16.90
CA VAL A 899 -2.76 11.73 17.91
C VAL A 899 -2.49 12.24 19.33
N ALA A 900 -1.23 12.57 19.64
CA ALA A 900 -0.86 13.15 20.93
C ALA A 900 -1.43 14.57 21.11
N SER A 901 -1.40 15.37 20.05
CA SER A 901 -2.09 16.67 19.98
C SER A 901 -3.56 16.45 20.38
N HIS A 902 -4.27 15.48 19.74
CA HIS A 902 -5.71 15.26 19.92
C HIS A 902 -6.11 14.90 21.34
N GLY A 903 -5.15 14.52 22.19
CA GLY A 903 -5.37 14.38 23.64
C GLY A 903 -6.00 15.62 24.26
N ARG A 904 -5.77 16.82 23.69
CA ARG A 904 -6.44 18.08 24.09
C ARG A 904 -7.96 18.02 24.08
N ALA A 905 -8.59 17.25 23.18
CA ALA A 905 -10.04 17.06 23.17
C ALA A 905 -10.58 16.38 24.45
N ALA A 906 -9.73 15.63 25.18
CA ALA A 906 -10.10 15.11 26.50
C ALA A 906 -10.32 16.24 27.52
N GLY A 907 -9.68 17.40 27.34
CA GLY A 907 -9.90 18.62 28.12
C GLY A 907 -11.32 19.17 27.95
N VAL A 908 -11.82 19.18 26.72
CA VAL A 908 -13.21 19.59 26.40
C VAL A 908 -14.21 18.65 27.06
N LEU A 909 -14.00 17.34 26.96
CA LEU A 909 -14.83 16.33 27.60
C LEU A 909 -14.81 16.47 29.13
N ALA A 910 -13.63 16.74 29.71
CA ALA A 910 -13.49 17.01 31.14
C ALA A 910 -14.20 18.31 31.56
N ALA A 911 -14.21 19.34 30.72
CA ALA A 911 -14.95 20.58 30.97
C ALA A 911 -16.47 20.35 30.95
N ALA A 912 -16.98 19.61 29.97
CA ALA A 912 -18.37 19.18 29.92
C ALA A 912 -18.75 18.33 31.15
N ALA A 913 -17.88 17.40 31.56
CA ALA A 913 -18.08 16.59 32.76
C ALA A 913 -18.18 17.46 34.02
N ARG A 914 -17.28 18.44 34.18
CA ARG A 914 -17.33 19.40 35.31
C ARG A 914 -18.60 20.24 35.28
N TRP A 915 -19.02 20.70 34.10
CA TRP A 915 -20.25 21.46 33.94
C TRP A 915 -21.48 20.67 34.44
N PHE A 916 -21.65 19.44 33.96
CA PHE A 916 -22.78 18.62 34.38
C PHE A 916 -22.69 18.12 35.83
N GLY A 917 -21.47 18.06 36.40
CA GLY A 917 -21.24 17.82 37.83
C GLY A 917 -21.50 19.03 38.74
N SER A 918 -21.44 20.25 38.20
CA SER A 918 -21.68 21.49 38.96
C SER A 918 -23.14 21.62 39.39
N ARG A 919 -23.39 22.20 40.56
CA ARG A 919 -24.74 22.58 41.00
C ARG A 919 -25.24 23.87 40.36
N ASP A 920 -24.31 24.74 39.98
CA ASP A 920 -24.59 26.03 39.36
C ASP A 920 -24.38 25.89 37.85
N ARG A 921 -25.48 25.70 37.12
CA ARG A 921 -25.51 25.47 35.67
C ARG A 921 -26.28 26.58 34.96
N LEU A 922 -25.79 27.80 35.13
CA LEU A 922 -26.40 28.99 34.54
C LEU A 922 -26.28 28.95 33.01
N LEU A 923 -27.27 29.55 32.35
CA LEU A 923 -27.20 29.83 30.94
C LEU A 923 -25.98 30.72 30.63
N GLY A 924 -25.20 30.38 29.61
CA GLY A 924 -24.07 31.20 29.20
C GLY A 924 -23.52 30.87 27.82
N ALA A 925 -22.86 31.87 27.23
CA ALA A 925 -21.95 31.70 26.10
C ALA A 925 -20.65 32.46 26.38
N GLU A 926 -19.53 31.85 26.01
CA GLU A 926 -18.21 32.48 26.09
C GLU A 926 -17.36 32.05 24.88
N LEU A 927 -16.42 32.92 24.51
CA LEU A 927 -15.27 32.52 23.69
C LEU A 927 -14.17 32.10 24.66
N ALA A 928 -13.69 30.87 24.51
CA ALA A 928 -12.64 30.31 25.35
C ALA A 928 -11.84 29.29 24.55
N ASP A 929 -10.52 29.34 24.66
CA ASP A 929 -9.62 28.28 24.23
C ASP A 929 -9.78 27.09 25.18
N ILE A 930 -10.79 26.25 24.89
CA ILE A 930 -11.24 25.21 25.81
C ILE A 930 -10.42 23.92 25.68
N ASP A 931 -9.77 23.73 24.53
CA ASP A 931 -8.88 22.60 24.29
C ASP A 931 -7.39 22.94 24.43
N ASP A 932 -7.02 24.22 24.62
CA ASP A 932 -5.65 24.72 24.81
C ASP A 932 -4.77 24.57 23.55
N ASP A 933 -5.36 24.86 22.38
CA ASP A 933 -4.69 24.87 21.07
C ASP A 933 -4.28 26.28 20.59
N GLY A 934 -4.65 27.33 21.33
CA GLY A 934 -4.39 28.73 21.01
C GLY A 934 -5.51 29.42 20.24
N THR A 935 -6.61 28.72 19.94
CA THR A 935 -7.80 29.24 19.24
C THR A 935 -8.97 29.32 20.20
N GLU A 936 -9.78 30.37 20.12
CA GLU A 936 -10.99 30.45 20.95
C GLU A 936 -12.17 29.71 20.31
N GLU A 937 -12.74 28.75 21.03
CA GLU A 937 -14.03 28.17 20.69
C GLU A 937 -15.19 28.95 21.27
N LEU A 938 -16.32 28.89 20.57
CA LEU A 938 -17.60 29.31 21.14
C LEU A 938 -18.16 28.17 21.99
N VAL A 939 -18.21 28.38 23.31
CA VAL A 939 -18.82 27.47 24.27
C VAL A 939 -20.21 27.97 24.65
N LEU A 940 -21.24 27.14 24.42
CA LEU A 940 -22.65 27.41 24.71
C LEU A 940 -23.13 26.40 25.75
N ARG A 941 -23.73 26.87 26.85
CA ARG A 941 -24.12 25.97 27.96
C ARG A 941 -25.40 26.40 28.67
N ASN A 942 -26.18 25.42 29.08
CA ASN A 942 -27.31 25.56 30.00
C ASN A 942 -27.43 24.29 30.88
N GLU A 943 -28.57 24.06 31.53
CA GLU A 943 -28.79 22.91 32.41
C GLU A 943 -28.75 21.55 31.70
N HIS A 944 -29.00 21.54 30.38
CA HIS A 944 -29.18 20.35 29.56
C HIS A 944 -28.05 20.12 28.56
N LEU A 945 -27.42 21.18 28.05
CA LEU A 945 -26.50 21.16 26.93
C LEU A 945 -25.15 21.77 27.30
N PHE A 946 -24.09 21.19 26.74
CA PHE A 946 -22.75 21.75 26.64
C PHE A 946 -22.28 21.61 25.20
N ALA A 947 -22.27 22.72 24.48
CA ALA A 947 -22.03 22.81 23.05
C ALA A 947 -20.73 23.58 22.78
N VAL A 948 -19.91 23.08 21.85
CA VAL A 948 -18.66 23.73 21.43
C VAL A 948 -18.71 23.90 19.93
N ALA A 949 -18.66 25.14 19.46
CA ALA A 949 -18.56 25.49 18.05
C ALA A 949 -17.18 26.08 17.73
N ALA A 950 -16.71 25.82 16.51
CA ALA A 950 -15.37 26.18 16.05
C ALA A 950 -15.47 27.32 15.00
N PRO A 951 -15.28 28.59 15.38
CA PRO A 951 -15.39 29.71 14.44
C PRO A 951 -14.41 29.59 13.26
N ASP A 952 -13.17 29.17 13.50
CA ASP A 952 -12.14 29.04 12.45
C ASP A 952 -12.32 27.77 11.57
N CYS A 953 -13.35 26.96 11.82
CA CYS A 953 -13.61 25.70 11.12
C CYS A 953 -15.06 25.60 10.65
N GLY A 954 -15.49 26.57 9.84
CA GLY A 954 -16.82 26.60 9.24
C GLY A 954 -17.93 27.06 10.19
N GLY A 955 -17.57 27.57 11.39
CA GLY A 955 -18.55 27.94 12.41
C GLY A 955 -19.48 26.78 12.76
N ARG A 956 -18.97 25.55 12.73
CA ARG A 956 -19.72 24.32 12.94
C ARG A 956 -19.67 23.90 14.41
N LEU A 957 -20.64 23.13 14.86
CA LEU A 957 -20.67 22.55 16.19
C LEU A 957 -19.84 21.26 16.20
N VAL A 958 -18.70 21.26 16.88
CA VAL A 958 -17.80 20.09 16.93
C VAL A 958 -18.17 19.11 18.04
N TYR A 959 -18.68 19.62 19.16
CA TYR A 959 -19.08 18.82 20.31
C TYR A 959 -20.44 19.27 20.83
N LEU A 960 -21.30 18.30 21.14
CA LEU A 960 -22.52 18.50 21.91
C LEU A 960 -22.61 17.39 22.94
N ALA A 961 -22.45 17.74 24.20
CA ALA A 961 -22.76 16.87 25.32
C ALA A 961 -24.10 17.27 25.94
N CYS A 962 -24.83 16.27 26.44
CA CYS A 962 -26.09 16.47 27.12
C CYS A 962 -26.28 15.50 28.29
N ARG A 963 -27.33 15.71 29.08
CA ARG A 963 -27.75 14.75 30.11
C ARG A 963 -28.77 13.77 29.53
N GLY A 964 -28.38 12.51 29.43
CA GLY A 964 -29.28 11.39 29.17
C GLY A 964 -29.81 10.78 30.48
N PRO A 965 -30.67 9.74 30.36
CA PRO A 965 -31.25 9.04 31.52
C PRO A 965 -30.20 8.45 32.47
N ASP A 966 -29.09 7.95 31.92
CA ASP A 966 -28.03 7.29 32.68
C ASP A 966 -26.86 8.22 33.03
N GLY A 967 -26.97 9.53 32.77
CA GLY A 967 -25.89 10.50 33.02
C GLY A 967 -25.47 11.30 31.78
N GLY A 968 -24.30 11.94 31.86
CA GLY A 968 -23.74 12.75 30.79
C GLY A 968 -23.32 11.90 29.58
N VAL A 969 -23.64 12.38 28.38
CA VAL A 969 -23.32 11.69 27.13
C VAL A 969 -22.89 12.70 26.07
N LEU A 970 -21.91 12.33 25.26
CA LEU A 970 -21.59 13.05 24.02
C LEU A 970 -22.51 12.54 22.91
N VAL A 971 -23.17 13.45 22.21
CA VAL A 971 -24.15 13.14 21.16
C VAL A 971 -23.82 13.76 19.79
N ILE A 972 -22.99 14.79 19.75
CA ILE A 972 -22.31 15.27 18.54
C ILE A 972 -20.81 15.30 18.85
N GLY A 973 -20.03 14.82 17.90
CA GLY A 973 -18.57 14.81 17.98
C GLY A 973 -18.03 13.39 17.91
N ASN A 974 -16.78 13.32 17.48
CA ASN A 974 -16.01 12.09 17.44
C ASN A 974 -14.58 12.48 17.85
N PRO A 975 -14.31 12.67 19.15
CA PRO A 975 -13.01 13.12 19.64
C PRO A 975 -11.83 12.34 19.04
N THR A 976 -12.04 11.06 18.75
CA THR A 976 -11.03 10.17 18.21
C THR A 976 -10.72 10.45 16.74
N ASP A 977 -11.71 10.83 15.92
CA ASP A 977 -11.58 11.18 14.49
C ASP A 977 -11.68 12.70 14.22
N ASP A 978 -11.82 13.55 15.24
CA ASP A 978 -11.89 15.02 15.13
C ASP A 978 -10.48 15.59 14.87
N TRP A 979 -9.85 15.11 13.80
CA TRP A 979 -8.46 15.39 13.44
C TRP A 979 -8.25 16.78 12.84
N ASN A 980 -9.35 17.52 12.68
CA ASN A 980 -9.39 18.80 12.00
C ASN A 980 -9.07 19.99 12.90
N ARG A 981 -8.62 19.76 14.12
CA ARG A 981 -8.30 20.85 15.04
C ARG A 981 -6.83 21.22 15.13
N GLN A 982 -5.88 20.43 14.63
CA GLN A 982 -4.59 20.45 15.35
C GLN A 982 -3.28 20.52 14.57
N GLU A 983 -3.22 20.48 13.25
CA GLU A 983 -1.99 20.83 12.52
C GLU A 983 -2.20 20.81 11.00
N GLU A 984 -1.53 21.71 10.26
CA GLU A 984 -1.48 21.73 8.78
C GLU A 984 -1.05 20.38 8.19
N MET A 985 -0.29 19.59 8.97
CA MET A 985 0.16 18.25 8.61
C MET A 985 -0.96 17.23 8.42
N ASN A 986 -2.19 17.46 8.91
CA ASN A 986 -3.28 16.47 8.89
C ASN A 986 -4.24 16.61 7.69
N ARG A 987 -3.98 17.55 6.78
CA ARG A 987 -4.86 17.86 5.63
C ARG A 987 -5.11 16.68 4.68
N TYR A 988 -4.24 15.66 4.69
CA TYR A 988 -4.45 14.42 3.92
C TYR A 988 -5.64 13.61 4.45
N MET A 989 -5.98 13.76 5.73
CA MET A 989 -7.06 13.04 6.41
C MET A 989 -8.44 13.73 6.26
N ASP A 990 -8.50 14.87 5.54
CA ASP A 990 -9.75 15.47 5.06
C ASP A 990 -10.36 14.72 3.88
N VAL A 991 -9.73 13.62 3.42
CA VAL A 991 -10.20 12.87 2.25
C VAL A 991 -10.16 11.35 2.49
N PRO A 992 -11.32 10.70 2.70
CA PRO A 992 -12.66 11.28 2.72
C PRO A 992 -12.84 12.21 3.93
N GLY A 993 -13.79 13.15 3.83
CA GLY A 993 -14.03 14.12 4.90
C GLY A 993 -14.31 13.42 6.23
N ASN A 994 -13.55 13.81 7.26
CA ASN A 994 -13.75 13.34 8.63
C ASN A 994 -15.12 13.75 9.19
N HIS A 995 -15.47 13.20 10.36
CA HIS A 995 -16.70 13.49 11.08
C HIS A 995 -16.94 15.02 11.19
N PRO A 996 -17.92 15.61 10.48
CA PRO A 996 -18.03 17.06 10.32
C PRO A 996 -18.61 17.78 11.55
N GLY A 997 -18.97 17.06 12.61
CA GLY A 997 -19.75 17.61 13.71
C GLY A 997 -21.19 17.87 13.26
N ALA A 998 -21.83 18.90 13.79
CA ALA A 998 -23.14 19.38 13.34
C ALA A 998 -23.02 20.77 12.70
N LEU A 999 -23.97 21.10 11.83
CA LEU A 999 -24.05 22.40 11.15
C LEU A 999 -22.83 22.70 10.27
N ALA A 1000 -22.27 21.67 9.65
CA ALA A 1000 -21.14 21.78 8.75
C ALA A 1000 -21.59 22.20 7.35
N ASP A 1001 -21.14 23.37 6.92
CA ASP A 1001 -21.57 23.98 5.68
C ASP A 1001 -20.74 23.43 4.50
N CYS A 1002 -21.34 22.60 3.64
CA CYS A 1002 -20.64 22.03 2.50
C CYS A 1002 -20.08 23.14 1.60
N GLY A 1003 -18.79 23.07 1.30
CA GLY A 1003 -18.08 24.10 0.52
C GLY A 1003 -17.48 25.25 1.33
N GLY A 1004 -17.73 25.31 2.65
CA GLY A 1004 -17.11 26.26 3.58
C GLY A 1004 -16.81 25.65 4.95
N VAL A 1005 -16.59 24.34 5.02
CA VAL A 1005 -16.33 23.61 6.27
C VAL A 1005 -15.04 24.04 7.00
N HIS A 1006 -14.13 24.72 6.30
CA HIS A 1006 -12.91 25.32 6.86
C HIS A 1006 -12.93 26.86 6.80
N ASP A 1007 -14.07 27.46 6.51
CA ASP A 1007 -14.16 28.92 6.45
C ASP A 1007 -14.06 29.52 7.84
N ARG A 1008 -13.41 30.67 7.92
CA ARG A 1008 -13.35 31.46 9.14
C ARG A 1008 -14.64 32.21 9.42
N TYR A 1009 -15.13 32.12 10.66
CA TYR A 1009 -16.26 32.88 11.19
C TYR A 1009 -15.82 33.79 12.35
N VAL A 1010 -16.48 34.93 12.49
CA VAL A 1010 -16.40 35.79 13.69
C VAL A 1010 -17.66 35.59 14.51
N ALA A 1011 -17.51 35.37 15.81
CA ALA A 1011 -18.61 35.20 16.76
C ALA A 1011 -18.93 36.51 17.49
N GLY A 1012 -20.21 36.90 17.50
CA GLY A 1012 -20.75 37.95 18.34
C GLY A 1012 -21.73 37.36 19.35
N ILE A 1013 -21.46 37.51 20.65
CA ILE A 1013 -22.33 37.04 21.73
C ILE A 1013 -23.20 38.21 22.21
N SER A 1014 -24.51 37.99 22.31
CA SER A 1014 -25.49 38.96 22.79
C SER A 1014 -26.60 38.28 23.57
N GLY A 1015 -27.24 38.98 24.52
CA GLY A 1015 -28.26 38.38 25.37
C GLY A 1015 -28.40 39.10 26.72
N GLY A 1016 -29.46 38.78 27.46
CA GLY A 1016 -29.73 39.26 28.83
C GLY A 1016 -30.10 38.10 29.76
N ASP A 1017 -30.64 38.38 30.96
CA ASP A 1017 -30.94 37.42 32.05
C ASP A 1017 -31.95 36.28 31.72
N GLY A 1018 -32.23 35.97 30.46
CA GLY A 1018 -33.18 34.93 30.05
C GLY A 1018 -32.96 34.24 28.71
N GLU A 1019 -31.95 34.63 27.90
CA GLU A 1019 -31.58 33.93 26.66
C GLU A 1019 -30.16 34.31 26.22
N VAL A 1020 -29.50 33.40 25.50
CA VAL A 1020 -28.19 33.60 24.88
C VAL A 1020 -28.35 33.53 23.37
N ARG A 1021 -27.91 34.60 22.69
CA ARG A 1021 -27.86 34.71 21.23
C ARG A 1021 -26.43 34.82 20.76
N VAL A 1022 -26.07 34.02 19.77
CA VAL A 1022 -24.76 34.11 19.12
C VAL A 1022 -24.93 34.30 17.63
N GLU A 1023 -24.26 35.29 17.06
CA GLU A 1023 -24.16 35.47 15.63
C GLU A 1023 -22.76 35.05 15.16
N LEU A 1024 -22.69 34.00 14.32
CA LEU A 1024 -21.48 33.60 13.60
C LEU A 1024 -21.55 34.17 12.19
N THR A 1025 -20.60 35.02 11.81
CA THR A 1025 -20.51 35.61 10.46
C THR A 1025 -19.29 35.06 9.72
N ASN A 1026 -19.50 34.45 8.56
CA ASN A 1026 -18.44 33.97 7.68
C ASN A 1026 -17.66 35.16 7.09
N VAL A 1027 -16.38 35.25 7.42
CA VAL A 1027 -15.47 36.32 6.96
C VAL A 1027 -14.39 35.80 6.01
N GLN A 1028 -14.48 34.54 5.59
CA GLN A 1028 -13.47 33.91 4.73
C GLN A 1028 -13.45 34.59 3.36
N MET A 1029 -12.35 35.28 3.08
CA MET A 1029 -12.15 35.94 1.79
C MET A 1029 -12.12 34.90 0.66
N GLY A 1030 -12.89 35.16 -0.40
CA GLY A 1030 -12.95 34.31 -1.58
C GLY A 1030 -13.81 33.05 -1.43
N SER A 1031 -14.42 32.82 -0.27
CA SER A 1031 -15.41 31.77 -0.09
C SER A 1031 -16.72 32.11 -0.81
N PRO A 1032 -17.39 31.16 -1.47
CA PRO A 1032 -18.74 31.35 -1.99
C PRO A 1032 -19.78 31.62 -0.88
N LEU A 1033 -19.43 31.33 0.37
CA LEU A 1033 -20.25 31.56 1.56
C LEU A 1033 -19.85 32.82 2.33
N GLN A 1034 -18.92 33.64 1.82
CA GLN A 1034 -18.51 34.88 2.46
C GLN A 1034 -19.73 35.77 2.77
N GLY A 1035 -19.89 36.17 4.04
CA GLY A 1035 -21.04 36.94 4.53
C GLY A 1035 -22.25 36.09 4.98
N LEU A 1036 -22.17 34.76 4.93
CA LEU A 1036 -23.13 33.87 5.57
C LEU A 1036 -23.19 34.14 7.07
N ARG A 1037 -24.41 34.27 7.61
CA ARG A 1037 -24.62 34.42 9.06
C ARG A 1037 -25.43 33.27 9.63
N LYS A 1038 -24.98 32.73 10.77
CA LYS A 1038 -25.73 31.78 11.61
C LYS A 1038 -26.08 32.48 12.93
N GLN A 1039 -27.35 32.60 13.24
CA GLN A 1039 -27.81 33.08 14.55
C GLN A 1039 -28.26 31.88 15.39
N ILE A 1040 -27.55 31.61 16.48
CA ILE A 1040 -27.82 30.51 17.41
C ILE A 1040 -28.53 31.08 18.64
N LEU A 1041 -29.67 30.51 19.01
CA LEU A 1041 -30.42 30.82 20.22
C LEU A 1041 -30.37 29.63 21.18
N LEU A 1042 -29.93 29.88 22.41
CA LEU A 1042 -29.99 28.95 23.53
C LEU A 1042 -30.78 29.57 24.69
N GLU A 1043 -31.71 28.81 25.24
CA GLU A 1043 -32.63 29.25 26.29
C GLU A 1043 -32.45 28.44 27.59
N PRO A 1044 -32.80 29.01 28.76
CA PRO A 1044 -32.85 28.25 30.01
C PRO A 1044 -33.80 27.05 29.88
N GLY A 1045 -33.40 25.88 30.36
CA GLY A 1045 -34.22 24.67 30.33
C GLY A 1045 -34.47 24.06 28.94
N SER A 1046 -33.95 24.65 27.86
CA SER A 1046 -34.11 24.09 26.50
C SER A 1046 -33.14 22.94 26.25
N PRO A 1047 -33.62 21.77 25.75
CA PRO A 1047 -32.76 20.69 25.28
C PRO A 1047 -32.36 20.86 23.80
N ALA A 1048 -32.57 22.03 23.19
CA ALA A 1048 -32.29 22.25 21.78
C ALA A 1048 -31.69 23.64 21.48
N LEU A 1049 -30.89 23.67 20.41
CA LEU A 1049 -30.31 24.87 19.80
C LEU A 1049 -31.11 25.24 18.56
N LEU A 1050 -31.70 26.43 18.54
CA LEU A 1050 -32.30 26.99 17.32
C LEU A 1050 -31.23 27.74 16.53
N VAL A 1051 -31.14 27.49 15.22
CA VAL A 1051 -30.15 28.09 14.34
C VAL A 1051 -30.85 28.71 13.14
N ALA A 1052 -30.77 30.04 13.00
CA ALA A 1052 -31.21 30.75 11.80
C ALA A 1052 -30.03 30.97 10.86
N TYR A 1053 -30.17 30.53 9.62
CA TYR A 1053 -29.25 30.81 8.53
C TYR A 1053 -29.70 32.05 7.77
N HIS A 1054 -28.76 32.92 7.41
CA HIS A 1054 -28.94 34.04 6.49
C HIS A 1054 -27.87 34.00 5.40
N LEU A 1055 -28.26 33.55 4.21
CA LEU A 1055 -27.35 33.36 3.09
C LEU A 1055 -26.94 34.71 2.47
N PRO A 1056 -25.69 34.86 2.01
CA PRO A 1056 -25.27 36.05 1.28
C PRO A 1056 -25.98 36.10 -0.08
N ALA A 1057 -26.11 37.29 -0.67
CA ALA A 1057 -26.82 37.48 -1.93
C ALA A 1057 -26.24 36.66 -3.10
N ALA A 1058 -24.95 36.30 -3.03
CA ALA A 1058 -24.26 35.50 -4.03
C ALA A 1058 -24.56 33.99 -3.94
N ALA A 1059 -25.07 33.49 -2.80
CA ALA A 1059 -25.35 32.07 -2.62
C ALA A 1059 -26.76 31.70 -3.12
N SER A 1060 -26.85 30.70 -3.99
CA SER A 1060 -28.13 30.16 -4.51
C SER A 1060 -28.78 29.12 -3.59
N GLY A 1061 -28.12 28.81 -2.48
CA GLY A 1061 -28.52 27.81 -1.48
C GLY A 1061 -27.29 27.26 -0.76
N ILE A 1062 -27.52 26.44 0.25
CA ILE A 1062 -26.45 25.78 1.02
C ILE A 1062 -26.83 24.34 1.31
N THR A 1063 -25.83 23.48 1.40
CA THR A 1063 -26.00 22.13 1.96
C THR A 1063 -25.33 22.07 3.32
N VAL A 1064 -26.03 21.52 4.30
CA VAL A 1064 -25.55 21.38 5.67
C VAL A 1064 -25.49 19.90 6.01
N GLU A 1065 -24.36 19.46 6.54
CA GLU A 1065 -24.12 18.11 7.04
C GLU A 1065 -24.06 18.11 8.56
N THR A 1066 -24.57 17.04 9.15
CA THR A 1066 -24.60 16.83 10.60
C THR A 1066 -24.43 15.37 10.89
N CYS A 1067 -23.36 15.04 11.62
CA CYS A 1067 -23.11 13.70 12.11
C CYS A 1067 -23.55 13.57 13.56
N LEU A 1068 -24.41 12.58 13.78
CA LEU A 1068 -25.09 12.28 15.03
C LEU A 1068 -24.45 11.05 15.68
N SER A 1069 -23.88 11.21 16.87
CA SER A 1069 -23.16 10.15 17.60
C SER A 1069 -23.82 9.88 18.94
N PRO A 1070 -25.07 9.38 18.99
CA PRO A 1070 -25.80 9.22 20.23
C PRO A 1070 -25.06 8.26 21.17
N ASP A 1071 -24.61 8.78 22.31
CA ASP A 1071 -23.79 8.05 23.29
C ASP A 1071 -22.49 7.50 22.69
N TYR A 1072 -21.63 8.44 22.24
CA TYR A 1072 -20.34 8.12 21.62
C TYR A 1072 -19.48 7.15 22.46
N TYR A 1073 -19.52 7.25 23.79
CA TYR A 1073 -18.80 6.33 24.67
C TYR A 1073 -19.27 4.88 24.52
N ARG A 1074 -20.58 4.65 24.40
CA ARG A 1074 -21.11 3.31 24.10
C ARG A 1074 -20.76 2.87 22.68
N LEU A 1075 -20.81 3.78 21.70
CA LEU A 1075 -20.51 3.46 20.31
C LEU A 1075 -19.07 2.96 20.14
N LEU A 1076 -18.09 3.61 20.78
CA LEU A 1076 -16.70 3.13 20.84
C LEU A 1076 -16.59 1.71 21.42
N ARG A 1077 -17.24 1.50 22.57
CA ARG A 1077 -17.10 0.26 23.34
C ARG A 1077 -17.89 -0.91 22.77
N HIS A 1078 -19.03 -0.67 22.14
CA HIS A 1078 -19.99 -1.70 21.75
C HIS A 1078 -20.23 -1.82 20.25
N GLY A 1079 -19.58 -1.00 19.42
CA GLY A 1079 -19.90 -0.94 18.00
C GLY A 1079 -21.29 -0.29 17.76
N PRO A 1080 -21.93 -0.54 16.60
CA PRO A 1080 -23.24 0.03 16.25
C PRO A 1080 -24.40 -0.65 17.00
N ALA A 1081 -24.12 -1.50 17.98
CA ALA A 1081 -25.14 -2.21 18.74
C ALA A 1081 -26.05 -1.22 19.48
N GLY A 1082 -27.35 -1.28 19.20
CA GLY A 1082 -28.34 -0.38 19.79
C GLY A 1082 -28.51 0.97 19.08
N LEU A 1083 -27.66 1.27 18.08
CA LEU A 1083 -27.80 2.46 17.25
C LEU A 1083 -29.00 2.31 16.30
N GLN A 1084 -29.89 3.31 16.33
CA GLN A 1084 -31.08 3.36 15.51
C GLN A 1084 -31.23 4.74 14.88
N ARG A 1085 -31.42 4.79 13.56
CA ARG A 1085 -31.93 5.98 12.88
C ARG A 1085 -33.42 6.12 13.23
N HIS A 1086 -33.85 7.32 13.62
CA HIS A 1086 -35.26 7.63 13.89
C HIS A 1086 -35.59 9.02 13.33
N GLY A 1087 -36.86 9.29 13.03
CA GLY A 1087 -37.24 10.53 12.36
C GLY A 1087 -38.74 10.67 12.19
N GLY A 1088 -39.19 11.91 12.06
CA GLY A 1088 -40.57 12.26 11.75
C GLY A 1088 -40.70 12.86 10.36
N ARG A 1089 -41.78 13.60 10.11
CA ARG A 1089 -41.95 14.34 8.85
C ARG A 1089 -40.88 15.42 8.70
N TRP A 1090 -40.59 16.13 9.79
CA TRP A 1090 -39.78 17.36 9.75
C TRP A 1090 -38.43 17.23 10.44
N TRP A 1091 -38.08 16.06 10.97
CA TRP A 1091 -36.85 15.85 11.70
C TRP A 1091 -36.21 14.50 11.41
N ARG A 1092 -34.89 14.41 11.56
CA ARG A 1092 -34.08 13.20 11.41
C ARG A 1092 -33.13 13.12 12.60
N GLY A 1093 -32.96 11.92 13.13
CA GLY A 1093 -32.19 11.69 14.34
C GLY A 1093 -31.56 10.32 14.42
N ALA A 1094 -30.75 10.16 15.45
CA ALA A 1094 -30.16 8.89 15.84
C ALA A 1094 -30.36 8.68 17.35
N ARG A 1095 -30.51 7.42 17.74
CA ARG A 1095 -30.68 7.00 19.13
C ARG A 1095 -29.75 5.84 19.41
N ASN A 1096 -29.17 5.83 20.59
CA ASN A 1096 -28.53 4.66 21.15
C ASN A 1096 -29.01 4.51 22.59
N HIS A 1097 -29.81 3.48 22.83
CA HIS A 1097 -30.52 3.28 24.11
C HIS A 1097 -31.28 4.55 24.56
N GLY A 1098 -30.93 5.11 25.72
CA GLY A 1098 -31.59 6.29 26.30
C GLY A 1098 -31.10 7.63 25.75
N ALA A 1099 -30.03 7.67 24.94
CA ALA A 1099 -29.51 8.90 24.36
C ALA A 1099 -30.04 9.09 22.94
N ALA A 1100 -30.61 10.26 22.65
CA ALA A 1100 -31.10 10.62 21.33
C ALA A 1100 -30.64 12.03 20.97
N VAL A 1101 -30.38 12.22 19.67
CA VAL A 1101 -30.03 13.51 19.07
C VAL A 1101 -30.67 13.59 17.70
N TRP A 1102 -31.12 14.77 17.32
CA TRP A 1102 -31.90 14.98 16.11
C TRP A 1102 -31.76 16.40 15.61
N ILE A 1103 -31.99 16.57 14.31
CA ILE A 1103 -32.09 17.86 13.64
C ILE A 1103 -33.46 17.97 12.97
N ALA A 1104 -34.11 19.12 13.11
CA ALA A 1104 -35.41 19.42 12.53
C ALA A 1104 -35.36 20.63 11.59
N LEU A 1105 -36.24 20.59 10.59
CA LEU A 1105 -36.46 21.62 9.57
C LEU A 1105 -37.76 22.38 9.87
N ALA A 1106 -37.81 23.66 9.50
CA ALA A 1106 -39.06 24.39 9.40
C ALA A 1106 -39.91 23.83 8.25
N ASP A 1107 -41.20 23.59 8.49
CA ASP A 1107 -42.12 23.00 7.53
C ASP A 1107 -42.67 23.99 6.48
N ASP A 1108 -42.49 25.28 6.74
CA ASP A 1108 -42.96 26.40 5.93
C ASP A 1108 -41.84 27.16 5.19
N GLU A 1109 -40.61 26.65 5.22
CA GLU A 1109 -39.44 27.27 4.59
C GLU A 1109 -38.85 26.36 3.50
N ALA A 1110 -38.11 26.94 2.54
CA ALA A 1110 -37.50 26.18 1.45
C ALA A 1110 -36.28 25.37 1.92
N THR A 1111 -36.54 24.32 2.70
CA THR A 1111 -35.56 23.36 3.21
C THR A 1111 -35.97 21.94 2.84
N ALA A 1112 -35.00 21.05 2.62
CA ALA A 1112 -35.27 19.66 2.27
C ALA A 1112 -34.17 18.72 2.76
N TRP A 1113 -34.55 17.50 3.12
CA TRP A 1113 -33.60 16.40 3.36
C TRP A 1113 -32.88 16.02 2.06
N CYS A 1114 -31.63 15.62 2.18
CA CYS A 1114 -30.80 15.12 1.09
C CYS A 1114 -30.22 13.76 1.46
N ASP A 1115 -29.92 12.95 0.44
CA ASP A 1115 -29.15 11.72 0.64
C ASP A 1115 -27.73 12.07 1.12
N SER A 1116 -27.16 11.26 2.02
CA SER A 1116 -25.77 11.46 2.47
C SER A 1116 -24.80 11.28 1.29
N ALA A 1117 -23.73 12.08 1.25
CA ALA A 1117 -22.72 11.97 0.18
C ALA A 1117 -21.79 10.74 0.31
N GLY A 1118 -21.81 10.06 1.46
CA GLY A 1118 -20.97 8.92 1.76
C GLY A 1118 -21.59 8.00 2.82
N PRO A 1119 -20.89 6.90 3.17
CA PRO A 1119 -21.29 6.02 4.27
C PRO A 1119 -21.27 6.76 5.61
N ASP A 1120 -21.96 6.19 6.59
CA ASP A 1120 -21.87 6.67 7.97
C ASP A 1120 -20.44 6.56 8.50
N PRO A 1121 -19.96 7.57 9.26
CA PRO A 1121 -18.65 7.48 9.88
C PRO A 1121 -18.65 6.40 10.97
N GLY A 1122 -17.44 5.97 11.35
CA GLY A 1122 -17.20 4.84 12.23
C GLY A 1122 -17.81 4.89 13.63
N HIS A 1123 -18.46 5.98 14.04
CA HIS A 1123 -19.10 6.07 15.37
C HIS A 1123 -20.32 7.00 15.35
N GLY A 1124 -21.00 7.15 14.22
CA GLY A 1124 -22.13 8.08 14.10
C GLY A 1124 -23.01 7.86 12.88
N VAL A 1125 -23.98 8.76 12.71
CA VAL A 1125 -25.01 8.72 11.67
C VAL A 1125 -25.02 10.06 10.95
N MET A 1126 -24.79 10.04 9.64
CA MET A 1126 -24.85 11.24 8.82
C MET A 1126 -26.29 11.63 8.48
N VAL A 1127 -26.58 12.92 8.64
CA VAL A 1127 -27.80 13.59 8.17
C VAL A 1127 -27.40 14.78 7.31
N ARG A 1128 -28.03 14.91 6.14
CA ARG A 1128 -27.76 15.98 5.18
C ARG A 1128 -29.05 16.68 4.80
N LEU A 1129 -29.00 18.01 4.70
CA LEU A 1129 -30.13 18.84 4.30
C LEU A 1129 -29.68 19.99 3.40
N ARG A 1130 -30.59 20.50 2.57
CA ARG A 1130 -30.39 21.65 1.70
C ARG A 1130 -31.31 22.79 2.11
N GLY A 1131 -30.73 23.98 2.30
CA GLY A 1131 -31.47 25.24 2.44
C GLY A 1131 -31.44 26.02 1.12
N GLY A 1132 -32.60 26.27 0.52
CA GLY A 1132 -32.74 27.02 -0.73
C GLY A 1132 -33.24 28.46 -0.56
N ALA A 1133 -33.76 28.82 0.61
CA ALA A 1133 -34.20 30.18 0.92
C ALA A 1133 -33.01 31.08 1.33
N ARG A 1134 -33.15 32.39 1.13
CA ARG A 1134 -32.19 33.40 1.64
C ARG A 1134 -32.06 33.37 3.17
N SER A 1135 -33.11 32.92 3.86
CA SER A 1135 -33.06 32.64 5.28
C SER A 1135 -33.93 31.45 5.60
N PHE A 1136 -33.46 30.60 6.53
CA PHE A 1136 -34.18 29.42 7.00
C PHE A 1136 -33.71 29.04 8.41
N HIS A 1137 -34.48 28.17 9.08
CA HIS A 1137 -34.25 27.77 10.46
C HIS A 1137 -34.04 26.26 10.58
N LEU A 1138 -33.10 25.89 11.43
CA LEU A 1138 -32.82 24.51 11.84
C LEU A 1138 -32.91 24.41 13.36
N LEU A 1139 -33.39 23.28 13.87
CA LEU A 1139 -33.42 22.99 15.30
C LEU A 1139 -32.61 21.73 15.58
N LEU A 1140 -31.50 21.85 16.31
CA LEU A 1140 -30.68 20.72 16.74
C LEU A 1140 -31.00 20.41 18.20
N GLY A 1141 -31.58 19.25 18.47
CA GLY A 1141 -32.07 18.86 19.79
C GLY A 1141 -31.55 17.53 20.28
N VAL A 1142 -31.70 17.32 21.59
CA VAL A 1142 -31.39 16.06 22.28
C VAL A 1142 -32.62 15.52 23.01
N GLY A 1143 -32.62 14.23 23.29
CA GLY A 1143 -33.75 13.55 23.94
C GLY A 1143 -34.89 13.20 22.97
N ASP A 1144 -36.05 12.86 23.54
CA ASP A 1144 -37.22 12.45 22.77
C ASP A 1144 -37.89 13.65 22.08
N VAL A 1145 -38.41 13.43 20.88
CA VAL A 1145 -39.13 14.42 20.10
C VAL A 1145 -40.14 13.75 19.19
N ASP A 1146 -41.24 14.44 18.89
CA ASP A 1146 -42.16 14.11 17.82
C ASP A 1146 -42.37 15.32 16.87
N ASP A 1147 -43.16 15.14 15.82
CA ASP A 1147 -43.41 16.23 14.86
C ASP A 1147 -44.11 17.46 15.49
N ALA A 1148 -44.97 17.25 16.49
CA ALA A 1148 -45.68 18.33 17.16
C ALA A 1148 -44.75 19.14 18.07
N ASP A 1149 -43.88 18.45 18.81
CA ASP A 1149 -42.85 19.05 19.65
C ASP A 1149 -41.82 19.82 18.82
N ALA A 1150 -41.28 19.21 17.76
CA ALA A 1150 -40.33 19.88 16.88
C ALA A 1150 -40.94 21.16 16.29
N ALA A 1151 -42.17 21.09 15.76
CA ALA A 1151 -42.85 22.26 15.20
C ALA A 1151 -43.13 23.35 16.24
N ARG A 1152 -43.52 22.95 17.46
CA ARG A 1152 -43.78 23.88 18.58
C ARG A 1152 -42.52 24.61 19.00
N ILE A 1153 -41.41 23.91 19.21
CA ILE A 1153 -40.13 24.50 19.63
C ILE A 1153 -39.61 25.44 18.54
N LEU A 1154 -39.66 25.01 17.28
CA LEU A 1154 -39.17 25.77 16.14
C LEU A 1154 -40.00 27.06 15.94
N ARG A 1155 -41.33 27.00 16.08
CA ARG A 1155 -42.20 28.20 16.05
C ARG A 1155 -41.89 29.18 17.17
N ALA A 1156 -41.81 28.70 18.41
CA ALA A 1156 -41.56 29.55 19.58
C ALA A 1156 -40.20 30.27 19.49
N GLY A 1157 -39.16 29.56 19.06
CA GLY A 1157 -37.84 30.19 18.91
C GLY A 1157 -37.77 31.17 17.72
N ARG A 1158 -38.48 30.90 16.60
CA ARG A 1158 -38.59 31.86 15.48
C ARG A 1158 -39.22 33.20 15.92
N GLU A 1159 -40.28 33.14 16.72
CA GLU A 1159 -40.93 34.35 17.27
C GLU A 1159 -39.98 35.18 18.15
N ARG A 1160 -39.03 34.52 18.83
CA ARG A 1160 -38.01 35.19 19.65
C ARG A 1160 -36.89 35.79 18.80
N LEU A 1161 -36.41 35.09 17.79
CA LEU A 1161 -35.39 35.60 16.86
C LEU A 1161 -35.87 36.82 16.06
N ALA A 1162 -37.16 36.88 15.70
CA ALA A 1162 -37.75 38.00 14.97
C ALA A 1162 -37.80 39.34 15.75
N GLY A 1163 -37.59 39.32 17.07
CA GLY A 1163 -37.58 40.50 17.93
C GLY A 1163 -38.96 41.18 18.12
N PRO A 1164 -39.05 42.25 18.95
CA PRO A 1164 -40.32 42.91 19.27
C PRO A 1164 -41.00 43.58 18.06
N ALA A 1165 -40.23 44.07 17.08
CA ALA A 1165 -40.73 44.85 15.95
C ALA A 1165 -41.57 44.05 14.93
N ALA A 1166 -41.50 42.70 14.97
CA ALA A 1166 -42.33 41.83 14.14
C ALA A 1166 -43.67 41.45 14.79
N ARG A 1167 -43.80 41.60 16.13
CA ARG A 1167 -45.03 41.26 16.86
C ARG A 1167 -46.22 42.16 16.48
N ASP A 1168 -45.95 43.40 16.06
CA ASP A 1168 -46.99 44.35 15.62
C ASP A 1168 -47.50 44.12 14.19
N ARG A 1169 -46.83 43.30 13.36
CA ARG A 1169 -47.27 43.03 11.98
C ARG A 1169 -48.18 41.80 11.85
N VAL A 1170 -48.23 40.92 12.85
CA VAL A 1170 -49.09 39.72 12.82
C VAL A 1170 -50.45 39.96 13.50
N GLY A 1171 -50.58 40.99 14.34
CA GLY A 1171 -51.88 41.40 14.91
C GLY A 1171 -52.81 42.16 13.95
N GLY A 1172 -52.40 42.34 12.69
CA GLY A 1172 -53.06 43.21 11.71
C GLY A 1172 -53.81 42.49 10.59
N ARG A 1173 -54.41 41.32 10.83
CA ARG A 1173 -55.51 40.79 10.00
C ARG A 1173 -56.50 40.03 10.88
N LYS A 1174 -57.58 40.72 11.25
CA LYS A 1174 -58.87 40.10 11.59
C LYS A 1174 -59.56 39.65 10.32
#